data_AF-U2UTV5-F1
#
_entry.id   AF-U2UTV5-F1
#
_cell.length_a   1.000
_cell.length_b   1.000
_cell.length_c   1.000
_cell.angle_alpha   90.00
_cell.angle_beta   90.00
_cell.angle_gamma   90.00
#
_symmetry.space_group_name_H-M   'P 1'
#
loop_
_entity.id
_entity.type
_entity.pdbx_description
1 polymer ?
#
loop_
_entity_poly.entity_id
_entity_poly.type
_entity_poly.pdbx_seq_one_letter_code
_entity_poly.pdbx_strand_id
1 'polypeptide(L)'
;MGAHCVVGKRVQIGARVVLGHGVIVEDGAVLGDDVWIDSHAIVRGNARIGAGGHIGAHCIIAEYQMDFCRDHVFREHPLVIGAHALIRSGTILYAGSQIGSYFMTGHNVMVREDVTIGDHVSIGNYSDVQNEVQIGSYVRLHSNDRIEQLSRIDDYVWLAPGVELTNDPTPPSDDMAGVHVHSFAVIGAQATVLPGCEIQAGSLVAAGSVVTRDVAKETVVAGNPARSMGSVRTVHRRGAHAEEAAYPWRERFSRAMPWDGVGYSAWAREQAPAAHKERRKIRVAFLMQNPYCWDKQRPVCETLCADEAFEVLGIVVPGYECYDIGVRPFGAWGAEHEYFHNLYDGLIDAVGGDGKLIDLRDYAPDYVFYQRPYNIVFPPALKSGYVGQFAKVCYLPYCTNDVKPFERNITSLHDFFDPAYLYFAEGRSMHAAFFQEYGARIAAGTFRNVLTGYPVLERAYMERANYVPGEKLRVLWTPRWRYANPIGGSHFPQYKDKIIAWKQAHEAEMELTVRPHPLLWQNMINEGFMTRETTEAYKEKLRQAGIALDANALVEDTFRTTDVLLTDSSSIVDVFFLSARPIIYCPYTDDLNEEYQQMFTAMYIARSWEEVERYLALLLSGEDPLRKHREALVSEFSKLHIGATQRVVETLREDGMKQIEKEGNRVRD
;
A
#
# COMPACT_ATOMS: atom_id res chain seq x y z
N MET A 1 44.78 13.71 39.19
CA MET A 1 44.59 12.42 39.89
C MET A 1 44.40 12.73 41.37
N GLY A 2 43.37 12.15 42.00
CA GLY A 2 43.13 12.28 43.44
C GLY A 2 44.05 11.38 44.27
N ALA A 3 43.92 11.47 45.59
CA ALA A 3 44.74 10.70 46.53
C ALA A 3 44.50 9.18 46.42
N HIS A 4 45.54 8.39 46.71
CA HIS A 4 45.48 6.91 46.80
C HIS A 4 45.09 6.16 45.52
N CYS A 5 45.28 6.75 44.34
CA CYS A 5 45.07 6.03 43.09
C CYS A 5 46.19 5.01 42.83
N VAL A 6 45.82 3.88 42.22
CA VAL A 6 46.75 2.84 41.76
C VAL A 6 46.61 2.71 40.24
N VAL A 7 47.63 3.11 39.50
CA VAL A 7 47.63 3.09 38.02
C VAL A 7 48.77 2.21 37.54
N GLY A 8 48.45 1.23 36.69
CA GLY A 8 49.40 0.33 36.05
C GLY A 8 50.42 1.08 35.18
N LYS A 9 51.58 0.44 34.94
CA LYS A 9 52.65 1.01 34.11
C LYS A 9 52.36 0.92 32.61
N ARG A 10 51.48 0.01 32.19
CA ARG A 10 51.09 -0.24 30.80
C ARG A 10 49.66 0.21 30.49
N VAL A 11 49.18 1.23 31.20
CA VAL A 11 47.89 1.88 30.91
C VAL A 11 48.09 2.90 29.79
N GLN A 12 47.19 2.93 28.83
CA GLN A 12 47.14 4.00 27.82
C GLN A 12 46.15 5.08 28.30
N ILE A 13 46.62 6.31 28.47
CA ILE A 13 45.83 7.42 29.02
C ILE A 13 45.84 8.58 28.03
N GLY A 14 44.65 9.00 27.59
CA GLY A 14 44.43 10.14 26.72
C GLY A 14 44.67 11.49 27.39
N ALA A 15 44.44 12.57 26.64
CA ALA A 15 44.57 13.92 27.14
C ALA A 15 43.46 14.27 28.14
N ARG A 16 43.79 15.08 29.17
CA ARG A 16 42.83 15.64 30.14
C ARG A 16 42.00 14.60 30.93
N VAL A 17 42.52 13.38 31.08
CA VAL A 17 41.89 12.37 31.95
C VAL A 17 41.94 12.80 33.41
N VAL A 18 40.82 12.65 34.11
CA VAL A 18 40.66 12.97 35.53
C VAL A 18 40.30 11.71 36.31
N LEU A 19 41.10 11.40 37.32
CA LEU A 19 40.85 10.31 38.25
C LEU A 19 40.57 10.91 39.64
N GLY A 20 39.47 10.48 40.27
CA GLY A 20 39.09 10.80 41.64
C GLY A 20 40.02 10.18 42.68
N HIS A 21 39.52 9.91 43.89
CA HIS A 21 40.31 9.30 44.97
C HIS A 21 40.20 7.79 44.97
N GLY A 22 41.28 7.06 45.25
CA GLY A 22 41.25 5.61 45.40
C GLY A 22 40.86 4.86 44.13
N VAL A 23 41.05 5.45 42.95
CA VAL A 23 40.77 4.81 41.65
C VAL A 23 41.87 3.79 41.34
N ILE A 24 41.47 2.61 40.85
CA ILE A 24 42.38 1.56 40.41
C ILE A 24 42.25 1.39 38.89
N VAL A 25 43.36 1.51 38.16
CA VAL A 25 43.43 1.26 36.72
C VAL A 25 44.53 0.25 36.44
N GLU A 26 44.17 -0.93 35.96
CA GLU A 26 45.10 -2.05 35.75
C GLU A 26 45.85 -1.98 34.40
N ASP A 27 47.01 -2.63 34.33
CA ASP A 27 47.80 -2.75 33.11
C ASP A 27 46.96 -3.31 31.95
N GLY A 28 47.08 -2.69 30.77
CA GLY A 28 46.32 -3.06 29.57
C GLY A 28 45.09 -2.19 29.32
N ALA A 29 44.57 -1.49 30.33
CA ALA A 29 43.43 -0.60 30.16
C ALA A 29 43.75 0.58 29.22
N VAL A 30 42.75 1.04 28.48
CA VAL A 30 42.83 2.19 27.58
C VAL A 30 41.76 3.21 27.95
N LEU A 31 42.18 4.44 28.22
CA LEU A 31 41.32 5.58 28.55
C LEU A 31 41.47 6.65 27.47
N GLY A 32 40.37 6.99 26.80
CA GLY A 32 40.33 8.05 25.81
C GLY A 32 40.50 9.46 26.41
N ASP A 33 40.56 10.47 25.54
CA ASP A 33 40.64 11.87 25.95
C ASP A 33 39.43 12.28 26.79
N ASP A 34 39.60 13.21 27.74
CA ASP A 34 38.53 13.80 28.55
C ASP A 34 37.73 12.79 29.40
N VAL A 35 38.25 11.58 29.63
CA VAL A 35 37.63 10.61 30.52
C VAL A 35 37.70 11.10 31.97
N TRP A 36 36.57 11.04 32.67
CA TRP A 36 36.43 11.37 34.08
C TRP A 36 36.00 10.14 34.87
N ILE A 37 36.80 9.72 35.85
CA ILE A 37 36.52 8.56 36.70
C ILE A 37 36.41 9.04 38.14
N ASP A 38 35.25 8.84 38.74
CA ASP A 38 34.97 9.18 40.14
C ASP A 38 35.70 8.23 41.10
N SER A 39 35.67 8.59 42.38
CA SER A 39 36.40 7.94 43.44
C SER A 39 35.99 6.47 43.62
N HIS A 40 36.99 5.64 43.95
CA HIS A 40 36.84 4.22 44.28
C HIS A 40 36.33 3.32 43.15
N ALA A 41 36.38 3.78 41.90
CA ALA A 41 36.13 2.92 40.74
C ALA A 41 37.34 2.03 40.41
N ILE A 42 37.07 0.85 39.87
CA ILE A 42 38.06 -0.12 39.40
C ILE A 42 37.91 -0.28 37.88
N VAL A 43 39.00 -0.09 37.15
CA VAL A 43 39.08 -0.31 35.70
C VAL A 43 40.10 -1.40 35.43
N ARG A 44 39.62 -2.58 34.99
CA ARG A 44 40.46 -3.76 34.73
C ARG A 44 41.20 -3.65 33.41
N GLY A 45 42.23 -4.50 33.23
CA GLY A 45 43.12 -4.47 32.06
C GLY A 45 42.43 -4.68 30.70
N ASN A 46 41.26 -5.30 30.68
CA ASN A 46 40.46 -5.52 29.47
C ASN A 46 39.61 -4.30 29.04
N ALA A 47 39.56 -3.23 29.83
CA ALA A 47 38.73 -2.06 29.52
C ALA A 47 39.32 -1.20 28.39
N ARG A 48 38.45 -0.75 27.48
CA ARG A 48 38.72 0.25 26.44
C ARG A 48 37.61 1.30 26.51
N ILE A 49 37.89 2.46 27.11
CA ILE A 49 36.91 3.52 27.35
C ILE A 49 37.12 4.66 26.35
N GLY A 50 36.10 4.98 25.57
CA GLY A 50 36.11 6.07 24.59
C GLY A 50 36.21 7.47 25.22
N ALA A 51 36.45 8.46 24.38
CA ALA A 51 36.65 9.85 24.82
C ALA A 51 35.41 10.45 25.50
N GLY A 52 35.62 11.33 26.47
CA GLY A 52 34.56 12.04 27.20
C GLY A 52 33.70 11.15 28.09
N GLY A 53 34.12 9.91 28.37
CA GLY A 53 33.40 8.99 29.25
C GLY A 53 33.43 9.43 30.71
N HIS A 54 32.30 9.29 31.41
CA HIS A 54 32.14 9.54 32.83
C HIS A 54 31.82 8.22 33.55
N ILE A 55 32.70 7.81 34.45
CA ILE A 55 32.54 6.60 35.28
C ILE A 55 32.28 7.02 36.72
N GLY A 56 31.13 6.67 37.26
CA GLY A 56 30.70 7.03 38.61
C GLY A 56 31.42 6.25 39.71
N ALA A 57 31.22 6.70 40.96
CA ALA A 57 31.92 6.12 42.10
C ALA A 57 31.62 4.62 42.27
N HIS A 58 32.60 3.85 42.75
CA HIS A 58 32.45 2.42 43.04
C HIS A 58 32.01 1.55 41.84
N CYS A 59 32.20 2.00 40.60
CA CYS A 59 31.98 1.15 39.43
C CYS A 59 33.12 0.12 39.29
N ILE A 60 32.81 -1.02 38.68
CA ILE A 60 33.80 -2.00 38.25
C ILE A 60 33.65 -2.20 36.74
N ILE A 61 34.69 -1.84 36.00
CA ILE A 61 34.71 -1.84 34.54
C ILE A 61 35.61 -2.95 34.04
N ALA A 62 35.09 -3.77 33.14
CA ALA A 62 35.69 -4.98 32.58
C ALA A 62 35.90 -6.08 33.63
N GLU A 63 34.86 -6.38 34.41
CA GLU A 63 34.87 -7.42 35.45
C GLU A 63 35.16 -8.82 34.89
N TYR A 64 35.72 -9.67 35.75
CA TYR A 64 36.19 -11.01 35.39
C TYR A 64 35.06 -11.94 34.91
N GLN A 65 35.38 -12.76 33.91
CA GLN A 65 34.53 -13.87 33.48
C GLN A 65 34.82 -15.16 34.27
N MET A 66 34.00 -16.18 34.03
CA MET A 66 34.08 -17.47 34.72
C MET A 66 35.41 -18.21 34.50
N ASP A 67 36.11 -17.97 33.40
CA ASP A 67 37.40 -18.59 33.10
C ASP A 67 38.51 -18.09 34.04
N PHE A 68 38.56 -16.79 34.34
CA PHE A 68 39.43 -16.24 35.37
C PHE A 68 39.07 -16.78 36.75
N CYS A 69 37.79 -16.91 37.07
CA CYS A 69 37.37 -17.46 38.37
C CYS A 69 37.78 -18.93 38.55
N ARG A 70 38.00 -19.67 37.45
CA ARG A 70 38.37 -21.09 37.47
C ARG A 70 39.82 -21.32 37.85
N ASP A 71 40.74 -20.48 37.37
CA ASP A 71 42.18 -20.70 37.54
C ASP A 71 43.00 -19.46 37.86
N HIS A 72 42.36 -18.29 37.99
CA HIS A 72 42.96 -16.98 38.21
C HIS A 72 43.98 -16.57 37.15
N VAL A 73 43.84 -17.12 35.93
CA VAL A 73 44.65 -16.75 34.77
C VAL A 73 43.93 -15.66 33.99
N PHE A 74 44.59 -14.50 33.87
CA PHE A 74 44.10 -13.40 33.04
C PHE A 74 44.03 -13.81 31.57
N ARG A 75 42.88 -13.55 30.94
CA ARG A 75 42.63 -13.77 29.51
C ARG A 75 42.07 -12.50 28.88
N GLU A 76 42.35 -12.33 27.59
CA GLU A 76 41.96 -11.13 26.85
C GLU A 76 40.49 -11.25 26.42
N HIS A 77 39.65 -10.47 27.09
CA HIS A 77 38.22 -10.35 26.80
C HIS A 77 37.86 -8.86 26.75
N PRO A 78 38.19 -8.16 25.66
CA PRO A 78 38.08 -6.70 25.63
C PRO A 78 36.65 -6.23 25.91
N LEU A 79 36.48 -5.31 26.87
CA LEU A 79 35.26 -4.52 27.00
C LEU A 79 35.49 -3.20 26.28
N VAL A 80 34.69 -2.93 25.25
CA VAL A 80 34.75 -1.68 24.49
C VAL A 80 33.55 -0.81 24.87
N ILE A 81 33.81 0.42 25.31
CA ILE A 81 32.80 1.42 25.62
C ILE A 81 33.03 2.62 24.71
N GLY A 82 32.01 3.03 23.96
CA GLY A 82 32.05 4.15 23.04
C GLY A 82 32.26 5.52 23.72
N ALA A 83 32.30 6.57 22.91
CA ALA A 83 32.53 7.93 23.42
C ALA A 83 31.33 8.43 24.24
N HIS A 84 31.59 9.36 25.16
CA HIS A 84 30.56 10.09 25.92
C HIS A 84 29.62 9.23 26.75
N ALA A 85 30.07 8.06 27.19
CA ALA A 85 29.31 7.24 28.13
C ALA A 85 29.13 7.96 29.49
N LEU A 86 27.95 7.83 30.11
CA LEU A 86 27.66 8.27 31.47
C LEU A 86 27.25 7.06 32.31
N ILE A 87 28.23 6.43 32.95
CA ILE A 87 28.04 5.25 33.78
C ILE A 87 27.93 5.70 35.23
N ARG A 88 26.77 5.51 35.87
CA ARG A 88 26.53 5.95 37.25
C ARG A 88 26.99 4.93 38.29
N SER A 89 27.11 5.41 39.53
CA SER A 89 27.79 4.73 40.63
C SER A 89 27.32 3.29 40.88
N GLY A 90 28.26 2.43 41.23
CA GLY A 90 28.04 1.02 41.56
C GLY A 90 27.74 0.12 40.35
N THR A 91 27.82 0.64 39.12
CA THR A 91 27.62 -0.17 37.91
C THR A 91 28.79 -1.15 37.71
N ILE A 92 28.47 -2.38 37.34
CA ILE A 92 29.42 -3.44 37.01
C ILE A 92 29.23 -3.85 35.55
N LEU A 93 30.30 -3.72 34.75
CA LEU A 93 30.31 -4.13 33.34
C LEU A 93 31.38 -5.22 33.17
N TYR A 94 31.00 -6.39 32.69
CA TYR A 94 31.91 -7.51 32.47
C TYR A 94 32.80 -7.30 31.24
N ALA A 95 33.94 -7.98 31.27
CA ALA A 95 34.83 -8.12 30.12
C ALA A 95 34.13 -8.89 28.98
N GLY A 96 34.51 -8.62 27.72
CA GLY A 96 34.00 -9.33 26.53
C GLY A 96 32.81 -8.67 25.82
N SER A 97 32.31 -7.53 26.31
CA SER A 97 31.14 -6.85 25.75
C SER A 97 31.51 -5.63 24.88
N GLN A 98 30.61 -5.24 23.97
CA GLN A 98 30.75 -4.07 23.12
C GLN A 98 29.58 -3.11 23.36
N ILE A 99 29.90 -1.86 23.72
CA ILE A 99 28.93 -0.85 24.11
C ILE A 99 29.19 0.41 23.28
N GLY A 100 28.15 0.92 22.62
CA GLY A 100 28.20 2.10 21.76
C GLY A 100 28.44 3.42 22.49
N SER A 101 28.40 4.50 21.72
CA SER A 101 28.58 5.87 22.20
C SER A 101 27.32 6.40 22.87
N TYR A 102 27.49 7.39 23.75
CA TYR A 102 26.40 8.02 24.51
C TYR A 102 25.58 7.02 25.37
N PHE A 103 26.21 5.91 25.76
CA PHE A 103 25.62 4.95 26.67
C PHE A 103 25.41 5.56 28.06
N MET A 104 24.25 5.32 28.68
CA MET A 104 23.91 5.85 29.99
C MET A 104 23.44 4.75 30.94
N THR A 105 23.90 4.77 32.19
CA THR A 105 23.35 3.91 33.24
C THR A 105 22.74 4.70 34.39
N GLY A 106 21.78 4.07 35.06
CA GLY A 106 21.40 4.34 36.44
C GLY A 106 22.43 3.79 37.42
N HIS A 107 22.09 3.80 38.71
CA HIS A 107 22.95 3.25 39.75
C HIS A 107 22.81 1.73 39.84
N ASN A 108 23.91 1.05 40.18
CA ASN A 108 23.95 -0.39 40.44
C ASN A 108 23.41 -1.25 39.28
N VAL A 109 23.76 -0.90 38.04
CA VAL A 109 23.45 -1.72 36.86
C VAL A 109 24.47 -2.85 36.73
N MET A 110 24.03 -4.01 36.26
CA MET A 110 24.91 -5.12 35.89
C MET A 110 24.76 -5.46 34.42
N VAL A 111 25.87 -5.56 33.70
CA VAL A 111 25.92 -6.06 32.32
C VAL A 111 27.00 -7.13 32.23
N ARG A 112 26.60 -8.34 31.87
CA ARG A 112 27.47 -9.51 31.74
C ARG A 112 28.25 -9.52 30.41
N GLU A 113 29.03 -10.58 30.23
CA GLU A 113 29.89 -10.83 29.08
C GLU A 113 29.11 -11.08 27.78
N ASP A 114 29.78 -10.96 26.63
CA ASP A 114 29.22 -11.25 25.31
C ASP A 114 27.94 -10.45 24.97
N VAL A 115 27.80 -9.26 25.56
CA VAL A 115 26.69 -8.35 25.31
C VAL A 115 27.09 -7.32 24.26
N THR A 116 26.19 -7.07 23.31
CA THR A 116 26.32 -5.97 22.33
C THR A 116 25.24 -4.92 22.57
N ILE A 117 25.64 -3.67 22.81
CA ILE A 117 24.76 -2.51 23.03
C ILE A 117 25.10 -1.42 22.01
N GLY A 118 24.08 -0.92 21.31
CA GLY A 118 24.19 0.17 20.33
C GLY A 118 24.41 1.56 20.94
N ASP A 119 24.21 2.60 20.12
CA ASP A 119 24.42 3.98 20.53
C ASP A 119 23.19 4.55 21.27
N HIS A 120 23.40 5.55 22.11
CA HIS A 120 22.34 6.30 22.81
C HIS A 120 21.40 5.47 23.70
N VAL A 121 21.84 4.29 24.13
CA VAL A 121 21.08 3.40 25.02
C VAL A 121 21.12 3.92 26.47
N SER A 122 20.00 3.79 27.18
CA SER A 122 19.93 4.04 28.64
C SER A 122 19.43 2.80 29.36
N ILE A 123 20.13 2.41 30.43
CA ILE A 123 19.77 1.31 31.33
C ILE A 123 19.53 1.86 32.74
N GLY A 124 18.31 1.71 33.26
CA GLY A 124 17.90 2.26 34.55
C GLY A 124 18.47 1.53 35.77
N ASN A 125 18.18 2.05 36.97
CA ASN A 125 18.78 1.57 38.22
C ASN A 125 18.47 0.09 38.48
N TYR A 126 19.45 -0.68 38.98
CA TYR A 126 19.29 -2.10 39.36
C TYR A 126 18.86 -3.04 38.23
N SER A 127 18.95 -2.61 36.98
CA SER A 127 18.68 -3.49 35.85
C SER A 127 19.85 -4.44 35.62
N ASP A 128 19.52 -5.64 35.19
CA ASP A 128 20.44 -6.76 35.04
C ASP A 128 20.33 -7.31 33.61
N VAL A 129 21.45 -7.26 32.88
CA VAL A 129 21.57 -7.75 31.50
C VAL A 129 22.52 -8.94 31.51
N GLN A 130 21.97 -10.12 31.23
CA GLN A 130 22.72 -11.37 31.19
C GLN A 130 23.58 -11.48 29.91
N ASN A 131 24.36 -12.56 29.81
CA ASN A 131 25.30 -12.76 28.72
C ASN A 131 24.60 -13.00 27.36
N GLU A 132 25.33 -12.82 26.26
CA GLU A 132 24.82 -13.10 24.90
C GLU A 132 23.54 -12.32 24.52
N VAL A 133 23.37 -11.11 25.07
CA VAL A 133 22.24 -10.22 24.77
C VAL A 133 22.63 -9.21 23.69
N GLN A 134 21.68 -8.91 22.80
CA GLN A 134 21.83 -7.89 21.76
C GLN A 134 20.82 -6.76 21.99
N ILE A 135 21.32 -5.52 22.11
CA ILE A 135 20.53 -4.31 22.29
C ILE A 135 20.93 -3.30 21.20
N GLY A 136 19.95 -2.86 20.41
CA GLY A 136 20.11 -1.84 19.38
C GLY A 136 20.33 -0.44 19.94
N SER A 137 20.16 0.57 19.11
CA SER A 137 20.37 1.99 19.44
C SER A 137 19.10 2.67 19.95
N TYR A 138 19.25 3.73 20.74
CA TYR A 138 18.14 4.51 21.32
C TYR A 138 17.15 3.70 22.17
N VAL A 139 17.56 2.53 22.66
CA VAL A 139 16.78 1.70 23.56
C VAL A 139 16.72 2.32 24.96
N ARG A 140 15.56 2.20 25.62
CA ARG A 140 15.32 2.69 26.98
C ARG A 140 14.89 1.53 27.87
N LEU A 141 15.82 1.06 28.70
CA LEU A 141 15.54 0.20 29.85
C LEU A 141 15.38 1.09 31.08
N HIS A 142 14.30 0.90 31.81
CA HIS A 142 14.04 1.60 33.05
C HIS A 142 14.62 0.80 34.24
N SER A 143 14.15 1.08 35.46
CA SER A 143 14.72 0.50 36.67
C SER A 143 14.26 -0.94 36.86
N ASN A 144 15.19 -1.81 37.31
CA ASN A 144 14.94 -3.19 37.73
C ASN A 144 14.43 -4.10 36.59
N ASP A 145 14.83 -3.82 35.36
CA ASP A 145 14.54 -4.68 34.20
C ASP A 145 15.53 -5.87 34.18
N ARG A 146 15.04 -7.06 33.87
CA ARG A 146 15.80 -8.31 33.81
C ARG A 146 15.79 -8.84 32.39
N ILE A 147 16.96 -8.86 31.77
CA ILE A 147 17.13 -9.28 30.38
C ILE A 147 17.95 -10.57 30.36
N GLU A 148 17.28 -11.70 30.19
CA GLU A 148 17.92 -13.01 30.19
C GLU A 148 18.68 -13.29 28.89
N GLN A 149 19.60 -14.26 28.97
CA GLN A 149 20.51 -14.66 27.90
C GLN A 149 19.77 -14.94 26.58
N LEU A 150 20.43 -14.66 25.45
CA LEU A 150 19.91 -14.79 24.07
C LEU A 150 18.83 -13.77 23.67
N SER A 151 18.42 -12.87 24.57
CA SER A 151 17.44 -11.84 24.23
C SER A 151 17.97 -10.87 23.18
N ARG A 152 17.08 -10.45 22.27
CA ARG A 152 17.35 -9.45 21.23
C ARG A 152 16.38 -8.29 21.38
N ILE A 153 16.90 -7.08 21.40
CA ILE A 153 16.12 -5.85 21.55
C ILE A 153 16.56 -4.90 20.45
N ASP A 154 15.67 -4.62 19.50
CA ASP A 154 15.95 -3.73 18.37
C ASP A 154 15.91 -2.25 18.78
N ASP A 155 16.24 -1.39 17.82
CA ASP A 155 16.28 0.06 18.01
C ASP A 155 14.95 0.66 18.51
N TYR A 156 15.06 1.71 19.31
CA TYR A 156 13.91 2.49 19.80
C TYR A 156 12.92 1.71 20.67
N VAL A 157 13.29 0.55 21.23
CA VAL A 157 12.45 -0.18 22.19
C VAL A 157 12.39 0.52 23.55
N TRP A 158 11.23 0.45 24.20
CA TRP A 158 11.02 0.95 25.56
C TRP A 158 10.57 -0.17 26.49
N LEU A 159 11.37 -0.45 27.52
CA LEU A 159 11.03 -1.34 28.63
C LEU A 159 10.78 -0.50 29.88
N ALA A 160 9.53 -0.50 30.36
CA ALA A 160 9.15 0.22 31.58
C ALA A 160 9.60 -0.56 32.83
N PRO A 161 9.62 0.06 34.04
CA PRO A 161 10.26 -0.55 35.20
C PRO A 161 9.77 -1.96 35.54
N GLY A 162 10.71 -2.86 35.81
CA GLY A 162 10.44 -4.20 36.29
C GLY A 162 10.05 -5.20 35.20
N VAL A 163 10.39 -4.94 33.94
CA VAL A 163 10.15 -5.89 32.85
C VAL A 163 11.09 -7.08 32.95
N GLU A 164 10.58 -8.27 32.65
CA GLU A 164 11.36 -9.51 32.66
C GLU A 164 11.22 -10.22 31.30
N LEU A 165 12.35 -10.38 30.61
CA LEU A 165 12.45 -11.17 29.38
C LEU A 165 13.11 -12.50 29.72
N THR A 166 12.36 -13.60 29.62
CA THR A 166 12.82 -14.94 30.02
C THR A 166 13.36 -15.75 28.84
N ASN A 167 14.08 -16.85 29.10
CA ASN A 167 14.75 -17.63 28.05
C ASN A 167 14.59 -19.15 28.14
N ASP A 168 14.18 -19.74 29.26
CA ASP A 168 14.04 -21.20 29.40
C ASP A 168 12.57 -21.63 29.31
N PRO A 169 12.11 -22.24 28.20
CA PRO A 169 10.70 -22.62 28.02
C PRO A 169 10.19 -23.63 29.04
N THR A 170 11.08 -24.49 29.57
CA THR A 170 10.74 -25.59 30.49
C THR A 170 11.82 -25.74 31.56
N PRO A 171 11.89 -24.80 32.53
CA PRO A 171 13.05 -24.72 33.40
C PRO A 171 13.11 -25.85 34.45
N PRO A 172 14.32 -26.38 34.75
CA PRO A 172 15.61 -26.09 34.09
C PRO A 172 15.83 -26.92 32.81
N SER A 173 16.31 -26.30 31.72
CA SER A 173 16.68 -26.99 30.48
C SER A 173 17.88 -26.36 29.74
N ASP A 174 18.48 -27.13 28.83
CA ASP A 174 19.54 -26.65 27.92
C ASP A 174 18.98 -25.97 26.65
N ASP A 175 17.67 -26.16 26.36
CA ASP A 175 17.00 -25.66 25.16
C ASP A 175 16.43 -24.25 25.38
N MET A 176 17.32 -23.27 25.51
CA MET A 176 16.94 -21.86 25.74
C MET A 176 16.54 -21.14 24.44
N ALA A 177 15.53 -20.28 24.54
CA ALA A 177 15.05 -19.39 23.48
C ALA A 177 14.84 -17.98 24.04
N GLY A 178 15.74 -17.06 23.69
CA GLY A 178 15.62 -15.65 24.09
C GLY A 178 14.42 -14.95 23.45
N VAL A 179 13.93 -13.89 24.11
CA VAL A 179 12.85 -13.05 23.59
C VAL A 179 13.40 -12.07 22.55
N HIS A 180 12.67 -11.85 21.46
CA HIS A 180 12.97 -10.79 20.50
C HIS A 180 11.93 -9.67 20.57
N VAL A 181 12.39 -8.47 20.92
CA VAL A 181 11.58 -7.25 20.93
C VAL A 181 11.95 -6.35 19.76
N HIS A 182 11.03 -6.21 18.81
CA HIS A 182 11.23 -5.45 17.57
C HIS A 182 11.08 -3.95 17.75
N SER A 183 11.60 -3.21 16.76
CA SER A 183 11.72 -1.77 16.81
C SER A 183 10.42 -1.05 17.20
N PHE A 184 10.55 0.00 18.01
CA PHE A 184 9.45 0.84 18.52
C PHE A 184 8.42 0.14 19.43
N ALA A 185 8.58 -1.14 19.75
CA ALA A 185 7.69 -1.81 20.70
C ALA A 185 7.86 -1.21 22.12
N VAL A 186 6.77 -1.23 22.88
CA VAL A 186 6.73 -0.74 24.27
C VAL A 186 6.24 -1.86 25.18
N ILE A 187 7.02 -2.19 26.21
CA ILE A 187 6.64 -3.15 27.24
C ILE A 187 6.37 -2.42 28.55
N GLY A 188 5.13 -2.51 29.02
CA GLY A 188 4.64 -1.86 30.24
C GLY A 188 5.25 -2.45 31.52
N ALA A 189 5.20 -1.66 32.58
CA ALA A 189 5.87 -1.98 33.84
C ALA A 189 5.42 -3.34 34.41
N GLN A 190 6.35 -4.09 35.01
CA GLN A 190 6.11 -5.41 35.62
C GLN A 190 5.49 -6.45 34.66
N ALA A 191 5.75 -6.34 33.35
CA ALA A 191 5.36 -7.39 32.41
C ALA A 191 6.45 -8.46 32.30
N THR A 192 6.04 -9.71 32.17
CA THR A 192 6.92 -10.87 31.95
C THR A 192 6.64 -11.42 30.56
N VAL A 193 7.70 -11.60 29.76
CA VAL A 193 7.63 -12.19 28.42
C VAL A 193 8.25 -13.58 28.46
N LEU A 194 7.45 -14.59 28.08
CA LEU A 194 7.87 -15.98 28.07
C LEU A 194 8.91 -16.25 26.96
N PRO A 195 9.69 -17.32 27.10
CA PRO A 195 10.79 -17.66 26.20
C PRO A 195 10.36 -17.78 24.74
N GLY A 196 11.22 -17.33 23.84
CA GLY A 196 11.03 -17.42 22.39
C GLY A 196 9.90 -16.55 21.81
N CYS A 197 9.24 -15.72 22.61
CA CYS A 197 8.18 -14.85 22.10
C CYS A 197 8.76 -13.72 21.22
N GLU A 198 8.07 -13.46 20.12
CA GLU A 198 8.33 -12.36 19.19
C GLU A 198 7.39 -11.18 19.49
N ILE A 199 7.94 -10.06 19.97
CA ILE A 199 7.18 -8.83 20.23
C ILE A 199 7.37 -7.88 19.04
N GLN A 200 6.43 -7.93 18.08
CA GLN A 200 6.58 -7.26 16.79
C GLN A 200 6.54 -5.73 16.89
N ALA A 201 7.04 -5.08 15.83
CA ALA A 201 7.33 -3.65 15.81
C ALA A 201 6.11 -2.77 16.16
N GLY A 202 6.34 -1.74 16.97
CA GLY A 202 5.32 -0.76 17.38
C GLY A 202 4.16 -1.35 18.19
N SER A 203 4.27 -2.58 18.70
CA SER A 203 3.30 -3.20 19.59
C SER A 203 3.36 -2.59 21.01
N LEU A 204 2.31 -2.84 21.80
CA LEU A 204 2.20 -2.40 23.19
C LEU A 204 1.83 -3.58 24.08
N VAL A 205 2.72 -3.95 25.00
CA VAL A 205 2.41 -4.86 26.10
C VAL A 205 1.98 -4.03 27.30
N ALA A 206 0.75 -4.22 27.79
CA ALA A 206 0.26 -3.48 28.95
C ALA A 206 0.99 -3.87 30.24
N ALA A 207 1.00 -2.97 31.23
CA ALA A 207 1.61 -3.22 32.53
C ALA A 207 1.05 -4.48 33.21
N GLY A 208 1.91 -5.24 33.88
CA GLY A 208 1.55 -6.46 34.61
C GLY A 208 1.17 -7.66 33.73
N SER A 209 1.43 -7.61 32.43
CA SER A 209 1.03 -8.68 31.52
C SER A 209 1.99 -9.86 31.53
N VAL A 210 1.47 -11.08 31.34
CA VAL A 210 2.27 -12.29 31.14
C VAL A 210 2.11 -12.75 29.69
N VAL A 211 3.09 -12.40 28.86
CA VAL A 211 3.05 -12.66 27.42
C VAL A 211 3.49 -14.08 27.15
N THR A 212 2.56 -14.92 26.72
CA THR A 212 2.74 -16.37 26.52
C THR A 212 2.83 -16.77 25.04
N ARG A 213 2.70 -15.81 24.13
CA ARG A 213 2.68 -15.98 22.66
C ARG A 213 3.15 -14.69 22.00
N ASP A 214 3.57 -14.81 20.76
CA ASP A 214 3.96 -13.68 19.91
C ASP A 214 2.89 -12.59 19.87
N VAL A 215 3.36 -11.35 19.84
CA VAL A 215 2.54 -10.15 19.76
C VAL A 215 2.67 -9.58 18.36
N ALA A 216 1.55 -9.49 17.64
CA ALA A 216 1.53 -8.97 16.27
C ALA A 216 1.90 -7.47 16.20
N LYS A 217 2.35 -7.03 15.02
CA LYS A 217 2.75 -5.64 14.74
C LYS A 217 1.62 -4.68 15.10
N GLU A 218 1.95 -3.54 15.70
CA GLU A 218 0.98 -2.50 16.08
C GLU A 218 -0.25 -3.02 16.87
N THR A 219 -0.07 -4.07 17.69
CA THR A 219 -1.11 -4.67 18.52
C THR A 219 -0.91 -4.38 20.00
N VAL A 220 -2.00 -4.18 20.73
CA VAL A 220 -2.01 -4.08 22.20
C VAL A 220 -2.31 -5.45 22.78
N VAL A 221 -1.53 -5.90 23.77
CA VAL A 221 -1.86 -7.09 24.57
C VAL A 221 -1.91 -6.74 26.05
N ALA A 222 -2.82 -7.39 26.79
CA ALA A 222 -2.96 -7.19 28.23
C ALA A 222 -3.39 -8.46 28.95
N GLY A 223 -3.01 -8.59 30.23
CA GLY A 223 -3.51 -9.62 31.15
C GLY A 223 -2.55 -10.78 31.41
N ASN A 224 -3.03 -11.77 32.18
CA ASN A 224 -2.30 -13.00 32.51
C ASN A 224 -3.22 -14.22 32.30
N PRO A 225 -3.03 -15.00 31.22
CA PRO A 225 -2.10 -14.76 30.12
C PRO A 225 -2.52 -13.54 29.27
N ALA A 226 -1.56 -12.87 28.64
CA ALA A 226 -1.82 -11.72 27.79
C ALA A 226 -2.70 -12.10 26.59
N ARG A 227 -3.67 -11.25 26.28
CA ARG A 227 -4.58 -11.38 25.14
C ARG A 227 -4.61 -10.10 24.33
N SER A 228 -4.80 -10.24 23.02
CA SER A 228 -4.93 -9.09 22.12
C SER A 228 -6.16 -8.26 22.48
N MET A 229 -5.95 -6.95 22.59
CA MET A 229 -6.96 -5.93 22.87
C MET A 229 -7.29 -5.11 21.61
N GLY A 230 -6.71 -5.46 20.46
CA GLY A 230 -6.84 -4.72 19.20
C GLY A 230 -5.60 -3.90 18.85
N SER A 231 -5.76 -2.92 17.95
CA SER A 231 -4.65 -2.12 17.45
C SER A 231 -4.18 -1.07 18.47
N VAL A 232 -2.87 -0.78 18.50
CA VAL A 232 -2.32 0.35 19.27
C VAL A 232 -2.94 1.69 18.89
N ARG A 233 -3.50 1.81 17.68
CA ARG A 233 -4.13 3.03 17.17
C ARG A 233 -5.44 3.38 17.88
N THR A 234 -6.06 2.43 18.57
CA THR A 234 -7.27 2.69 19.40
C THR A 234 -6.91 3.16 20.81
N VAL A 235 -5.63 3.17 21.17
CA VAL A 235 -5.18 3.68 22.46
C VAL A 235 -5.09 5.19 22.37
N HIS A 236 -5.98 5.88 23.07
CA HIS A 236 -5.97 7.33 23.19
C HIS A 236 -5.12 7.81 24.37
N ARG A 237 -4.63 9.04 24.29
CA ARG A 237 -3.97 9.68 25.42
C ARG A 237 -4.97 9.87 26.57
N ARG A 238 -4.47 10.12 27.77
CA ARG A 238 -5.30 10.42 28.94
C ARG A 238 -5.24 11.92 29.26
N GLY A 239 -6.25 12.43 29.94
CA GLY A 239 -6.32 13.83 30.38
C GLY A 239 -6.73 14.78 29.26
N ALA A 240 -6.11 15.97 29.22
CA ALA A 240 -6.47 17.06 28.29
C ALA A 240 -6.33 16.72 26.78
N HIS A 241 -5.78 15.56 26.45
CA HIS A 241 -5.51 15.13 25.07
C HIS A 241 -6.26 13.84 24.70
N ALA A 242 -7.39 13.53 25.36
CA ALA A 242 -8.09 12.25 25.18
C ALA A 242 -8.60 11.97 23.75
N GLU A 243 -8.73 13.00 22.92
CA GLU A 243 -9.10 12.89 21.51
C GLU A 243 -7.93 12.42 20.63
N GLU A 244 -6.68 12.53 21.10
CA GLU A 244 -5.47 12.22 20.33
C GLU A 244 -5.04 10.75 20.52
N ALA A 245 -4.66 10.08 19.42
CA ALA A 245 -4.07 8.75 19.47
C ALA A 245 -2.70 8.78 20.18
N ALA A 246 -2.45 7.78 21.03
CA ALA A 246 -1.20 7.66 21.76
C ALA A 246 -0.09 6.94 20.95
N TYR A 247 -0.47 6.21 19.89
CA TYR A 247 0.44 5.42 19.06
C TYR A 247 0.13 5.60 17.57
N PRO A 248 1.15 5.52 16.68
CA PRO A 248 2.56 5.23 16.96
C PRO A 248 3.28 6.33 17.77
N TRP A 249 3.96 5.97 18.86
CA TRP A 249 4.45 6.96 19.83
C TRP A 249 5.52 7.89 19.25
N ARG A 250 6.29 7.42 18.27
CA ARG A 250 7.35 8.15 17.56
C ARG A 250 6.87 9.42 16.86
N GLU A 251 5.60 9.48 16.45
CA GLU A 251 5.04 10.66 15.78
C GLU A 251 4.80 11.83 16.74
N ARG A 252 4.70 11.57 18.04
CA ARG A 252 4.36 12.58 19.05
C ARG A 252 5.40 12.76 20.16
N PHE A 253 6.31 11.81 20.33
CA PHE A 253 7.33 11.83 21.37
C PHE A 253 8.71 11.81 20.71
N SER A 254 9.49 12.86 20.99
CA SER A 254 10.79 13.08 20.36
C SER A 254 11.93 13.27 21.36
N ARG A 255 11.63 13.45 22.65
CA ARG A 255 12.65 13.75 23.65
C ARG A 255 13.71 12.64 23.71
N ALA A 256 14.97 13.04 23.53
CA ALA A 256 16.12 12.13 23.51
C ALA A 256 16.07 11.05 22.43
N MET A 257 15.36 11.34 21.33
CA MET A 257 15.34 10.59 20.08
C MET A 257 16.06 11.40 18.99
N PRO A 258 16.56 10.76 17.92
CA PRO A 258 17.29 11.49 16.89
C PRO A 258 16.42 12.42 16.04
N TRP A 259 15.09 12.34 16.19
CA TRP A 259 14.13 13.23 15.58
C TRP A 259 13.64 14.37 16.49
N ASP A 260 14.32 14.63 17.61
CA ASP A 260 14.00 15.77 18.47
C ASP A 260 14.21 17.10 17.74
N GLY A 261 13.22 17.98 17.78
CA GLY A 261 13.22 19.26 17.05
C GLY A 261 12.86 19.18 15.56
N VAL A 262 13.00 18.03 14.89
CA VAL A 262 12.72 17.85 13.45
C VAL A 262 11.46 17.05 13.14
N GLY A 263 11.03 16.18 14.06
CA GLY A 263 9.87 15.28 13.89
C GLY A 263 10.21 13.98 13.16
N TYR A 264 9.58 12.87 13.59
CA TYR A 264 9.93 11.52 13.13
C TYR A 264 9.82 11.34 11.62
N SER A 265 8.76 11.84 11.00
CA SER A 265 8.56 11.66 9.55
C SER A 265 9.63 12.35 8.71
N ALA A 266 10.14 13.50 9.16
CA ALA A 266 11.24 14.20 8.48
C ALA A 266 12.55 13.43 8.65
N TRP A 267 12.89 13.10 9.90
CA TRP A 267 14.08 12.33 10.23
C TRP A 267 14.15 10.95 9.54
N ALA A 268 13.06 10.18 9.55
CA ALA A 268 13.03 8.84 8.96
C ALA A 268 13.29 8.88 7.44
N ARG A 269 12.91 9.97 6.78
CA ARG A 269 13.22 10.18 5.35
C ARG A 269 14.70 10.47 5.12
N GLU A 270 15.36 11.18 6.02
CA GLU A 270 16.81 11.45 5.95
C GLU A 270 17.66 10.20 6.21
N GLN A 271 17.16 9.28 7.04
CA GLN A 271 17.82 8.00 7.36
C GLN A 271 17.59 6.89 6.33
N ALA A 272 16.68 7.10 5.36
CA ALA A 272 16.50 6.14 4.28
C ALA A 272 17.83 5.93 3.51
N PRO A 273 18.15 4.68 3.09
CA PRO A 273 19.42 4.37 2.42
C PRO A 273 19.71 5.33 1.25
N ALA A 274 21.00 5.60 1.00
CA ALA A 274 21.44 6.55 -0.03
C ALA A 274 20.90 6.28 -1.45
N ALA A 275 20.37 5.08 -1.72
CA ALA A 275 19.59 4.77 -2.92
C ALA A 275 18.29 5.60 -3.07
N HIS A 276 17.89 6.39 -2.06
CA HIS A 276 16.76 7.32 -2.08
C HIS A 276 17.16 8.81 -2.09
N LYS A 277 18.46 9.14 -2.13
CA LYS A 277 18.97 10.52 -1.97
C LYS A 277 19.25 11.26 -3.29
N GLU A 278 19.17 10.60 -4.45
CA GLU A 278 19.08 11.27 -5.76
C GLU A 278 17.61 11.34 -6.17
N ARG A 279 17.13 12.54 -6.59
CA ARG A 279 15.75 12.88 -7.02
C ARG A 279 14.81 11.65 -7.00
N ARG A 280 14.20 11.36 -5.84
CA ARG A 280 13.31 10.19 -5.71
C ARG A 280 12.24 10.28 -6.81
N LYS A 281 12.23 9.29 -7.69
CA LYS A 281 11.19 9.14 -8.71
C LYS A 281 9.83 9.05 -8.02
N ILE A 282 8.80 9.64 -8.63
CA ILE A 282 7.43 9.54 -8.15
C ILE A 282 6.96 8.10 -8.32
N ARG A 283 6.62 7.43 -7.22
CA ARG A 283 6.23 6.01 -7.24
C ARG A 283 4.73 5.86 -7.48
N VAL A 284 4.36 5.17 -8.55
CA VAL A 284 2.96 4.97 -8.93
C VAL A 284 2.67 3.48 -9.03
N ALA A 285 1.81 2.96 -8.15
CA ALA A 285 1.36 1.58 -8.21
C ALA A 285 0.04 1.46 -8.98
N PHE A 286 -0.06 0.45 -9.85
CA PHE A 286 -1.31 0.06 -10.51
C PHE A 286 -1.76 -1.29 -9.97
N LEU A 287 -2.97 -1.33 -9.38
CA LEU A 287 -3.60 -2.59 -8.97
C LEU A 287 -4.27 -3.23 -10.19
N MET A 288 -3.59 -4.20 -10.78
CA MET A 288 -3.98 -4.91 -12.00
C MET A 288 -4.83 -6.14 -11.64
N GLN A 289 -6.16 -6.02 -11.74
CA GLN A 289 -7.10 -7.07 -11.29
C GLN A 289 -7.97 -7.67 -12.42
N ASN A 290 -8.36 -6.86 -13.40
CA ASN A 290 -9.34 -7.21 -14.42
C ASN A 290 -8.82 -6.86 -15.82
N PRO A 291 -8.50 -7.88 -16.65
CA PRO A 291 -8.04 -7.69 -18.04
C PRO A 291 -8.99 -6.87 -18.91
N TYR A 292 -10.30 -7.00 -18.71
CA TYR A 292 -11.32 -6.35 -19.55
C TYR A 292 -11.41 -4.83 -19.36
N CYS A 293 -10.83 -4.30 -18.28
CA CYS A 293 -10.81 -2.86 -17.98
C CYS A 293 -9.41 -2.26 -18.09
N TRP A 294 -8.39 -3.05 -18.45
CA TRP A 294 -7.01 -2.59 -18.43
C TRP A 294 -6.71 -1.54 -19.50
N ASP A 295 -7.41 -1.62 -20.62
CA ASP A 295 -7.35 -0.67 -21.73
C ASP A 295 -7.55 0.80 -21.31
N LYS A 296 -8.27 1.05 -20.21
CA LYS A 296 -8.52 2.41 -19.69
C LYS A 296 -7.31 3.03 -19.04
N GLN A 297 -6.54 2.24 -18.29
CA GLN A 297 -5.37 2.70 -17.51
C GLN A 297 -4.05 2.43 -18.22
N ARG A 298 -4.02 1.47 -19.14
CA ARG A 298 -2.83 1.08 -19.90
C ARG A 298 -2.09 2.25 -20.55
N PRO A 299 -2.72 3.18 -21.29
CA PRO A 299 -1.99 4.30 -21.89
C PRO A 299 -1.29 5.18 -20.85
N VAL A 300 -1.91 5.39 -19.69
CA VAL A 300 -1.32 6.17 -18.59
C VAL A 300 -0.15 5.41 -17.99
N CYS A 301 -0.33 4.11 -17.69
CA CYS A 301 0.74 3.25 -17.17
C CYS A 301 1.96 3.23 -18.10
N GLU A 302 1.76 2.97 -19.39
CA GLU A 302 2.84 2.93 -20.39
C GLU A 302 3.55 4.28 -20.55
N THR A 303 2.79 5.39 -20.53
CA THR A 303 3.37 6.75 -20.59
C THR A 303 4.20 7.06 -19.35
N LEU A 304 3.76 6.65 -18.15
CA LEU A 304 4.53 6.80 -16.92
C LEU A 304 5.79 5.92 -16.91
N CYS A 305 5.71 4.69 -17.42
CA CYS A 305 6.88 3.80 -17.53
C CYS A 305 7.97 4.37 -18.43
N ALA A 306 7.58 5.10 -19.49
CA ALA A 306 8.51 5.75 -20.41
C ALA A 306 9.14 7.02 -19.83
N ASP A 307 8.72 7.47 -18.64
CA ASP A 307 9.07 8.75 -18.08
C ASP A 307 10.02 8.62 -16.88
N GLU A 308 11.22 9.18 -17.02
CA GLU A 308 12.29 9.02 -16.03
C GLU A 308 11.95 9.60 -14.64
N ALA A 309 10.97 10.50 -14.55
CA ALA A 309 10.54 11.06 -13.26
C ALA A 309 9.70 10.08 -12.44
N PHE A 310 9.25 8.98 -13.01
CA PHE A 310 8.35 8.02 -12.37
C PHE A 310 8.99 6.64 -12.21
N GLU A 311 8.59 5.96 -11.14
CA GLU A 311 8.84 4.54 -10.90
C GLU A 311 7.47 3.86 -10.83
N VAL A 312 7.17 3.01 -11.80
CA VAL A 312 5.85 2.37 -11.91
C VAL A 312 5.91 0.96 -11.34
N LEU A 313 4.97 0.64 -10.46
CA LEU A 313 4.83 -0.65 -9.82
C LEU A 313 3.56 -1.34 -10.35
N GLY A 314 3.70 -2.41 -11.11
CA GLY A 314 2.58 -3.24 -11.52
C GLY A 314 2.27 -4.30 -10.46
N ILE A 315 1.09 -4.25 -9.86
CA ILE A 315 0.70 -5.17 -8.78
C ILE A 315 -0.49 -6.00 -9.24
N VAL A 316 -0.26 -7.27 -9.52
CA VAL A 316 -1.30 -8.19 -9.98
C VAL A 316 -2.11 -8.66 -8.79
N VAL A 317 -3.42 -8.43 -8.82
CA VAL A 317 -4.34 -8.75 -7.72
C VAL A 317 -5.30 -9.83 -8.23
N PRO A 318 -5.58 -10.90 -7.46
CA PRO A 318 -6.51 -11.92 -7.92
C PRO A 318 -7.89 -11.32 -8.20
N GLY A 319 -8.47 -11.74 -9.31
CA GLY A 319 -9.72 -11.24 -9.86
C GLY A 319 -10.92 -11.85 -9.14
N TYR A 320 -11.76 -11.00 -8.54
CA TYR A 320 -13.04 -11.40 -7.98
C TYR A 320 -14.16 -10.59 -8.59
N GLU A 321 -15.27 -11.26 -8.89
CA GLU A 321 -16.58 -10.64 -9.13
C GLU A 321 -17.45 -10.72 -7.88
N CYS A 322 -18.53 -9.93 -7.85
CA CYS A 322 -19.42 -9.89 -6.68
C CYS A 322 -20.06 -11.25 -6.32
N TYR A 323 -20.19 -12.15 -7.31
CA TYR A 323 -20.71 -13.51 -7.12
C TYR A 323 -19.65 -14.51 -6.65
N ASP A 324 -18.36 -14.18 -6.79
CA ASP A 324 -17.26 -15.04 -6.33
C ASP A 324 -17.04 -14.90 -4.81
N ILE A 325 -17.57 -13.82 -4.21
CA ILE A 325 -17.39 -13.50 -2.80
C ILE A 325 -18.02 -14.59 -1.93
N GLY A 326 -17.19 -15.27 -1.14
CA GLY A 326 -17.60 -16.36 -0.26
C GLY A 326 -17.71 -17.73 -0.96
N VAL A 327 -17.54 -17.77 -2.28
CA VAL A 327 -17.50 -19.01 -3.08
C VAL A 327 -16.06 -19.37 -3.42
N ARG A 328 -15.26 -18.38 -3.83
CA ARG A 328 -13.86 -18.53 -4.19
C ARG A 328 -12.96 -18.04 -3.03
N PRO A 329 -11.98 -18.84 -2.57
CA PRO A 329 -11.05 -18.37 -1.55
C PRO A 329 -10.23 -17.18 -2.06
N PHE A 330 -9.96 -16.23 -1.17
CA PHE A 330 -9.09 -15.09 -1.46
C PHE A 330 -7.66 -15.58 -1.75
N GLY A 331 -7.02 -15.13 -2.84
CA GLY A 331 -5.71 -15.58 -3.31
C GLY A 331 -5.73 -16.60 -4.46
N ALA A 332 -6.89 -17.09 -4.88
CA ALA A 332 -7.00 -17.95 -6.06
C ALA A 332 -6.86 -17.11 -7.34
N TRP A 333 -5.83 -17.39 -8.14
CA TRP A 333 -5.56 -16.73 -9.43
C TRP A 333 -6.50 -17.21 -10.53
N GLY A 334 -7.03 -16.27 -11.32
CA GLY A 334 -7.78 -16.49 -12.54
C GLY A 334 -6.97 -16.11 -13.78
N ALA A 335 -7.65 -15.86 -14.89
CA ALA A 335 -7.02 -15.51 -16.16
C ALA A 335 -6.24 -14.18 -16.12
N GLU A 336 -6.51 -13.32 -15.13
CA GLU A 336 -5.80 -12.07 -14.91
C GLU A 336 -4.31 -12.26 -14.67
N HIS A 337 -3.90 -13.32 -13.95
CA HIS A 337 -2.49 -13.56 -13.62
C HIS A 337 -1.67 -13.80 -14.88
N GLU A 338 -2.10 -14.76 -15.70
CA GLU A 338 -1.48 -15.06 -16.99
C GLU A 338 -1.55 -13.86 -17.95
N TYR A 339 -2.70 -13.18 -18.01
CA TYR A 339 -2.87 -12.02 -18.90
C TYR A 339 -1.84 -10.92 -18.63
N PHE A 340 -1.65 -10.52 -17.37
CA PHE A 340 -0.74 -9.42 -17.03
C PHE A 340 0.73 -9.82 -17.14
N HIS A 341 1.10 -11.03 -16.67
CA HIS A 341 2.48 -11.52 -16.79
C HIS A 341 2.92 -11.78 -18.24
N ASN A 342 1.98 -12.04 -19.16
CA ASN A 342 2.28 -12.11 -20.59
C ASN A 342 2.47 -10.72 -21.23
N LEU A 343 1.99 -9.65 -20.60
CA LEU A 343 2.08 -8.29 -21.13
C LEU A 343 3.27 -7.49 -20.58
N TYR A 344 3.66 -7.74 -19.33
CA TYR A 344 4.68 -6.98 -18.64
C TYR A 344 5.62 -7.87 -17.83
N ASP A 345 6.91 -7.54 -17.87
CA ASP A 345 7.92 -8.13 -17.01
C ASP A 345 7.97 -7.42 -15.65
N GLY A 346 8.46 -8.12 -14.61
CA GLY A 346 8.76 -7.53 -13.31
C GLY A 346 7.53 -7.15 -12.47
N LEU A 347 6.37 -7.73 -12.76
CA LEU A 347 5.15 -7.53 -11.98
C LEU A 347 5.26 -8.15 -10.57
N ILE A 348 4.57 -7.54 -9.62
CA ILE A 348 4.48 -7.99 -8.23
C ILE A 348 3.14 -8.71 -8.04
N ASP A 349 3.19 -9.97 -7.63
CA ASP A 349 1.99 -10.70 -7.23
C ASP A 349 1.53 -10.25 -5.84
N ALA A 350 0.27 -9.81 -5.73
CA ALA A 350 -0.29 -9.38 -4.46
C ALA A 350 -0.37 -10.50 -3.43
N VAL A 351 -0.42 -11.76 -3.88
CA VAL A 351 -0.40 -12.95 -3.02
C VAL A 351 0.85 -13.77 -3.37
N GLY A 352 1.80 -13.83 -2.43
CA GLY A 352 3.07 -14.54 -2.61
C GLY A 352 2.90 -16.05 -2.71
N GLY A 353 3.97 -16.75 -3.08
CA GLY A 353 3.99 -18.22 -3.19
C GLY A 353 3.70 -18.97 -1.88
N ASP A 354 3.82 -18.29 -0.73
CA ASP A 354 3.43 -18.77 0.60
C ASP A 354 1.95 -18.51 0.95
N GLY A 355 1.19 -17.93 0.02
CA GLY A 355 -0.22 -17.58 0.19
C GLY A 355 -0.45 -16.29 0.98
N LYS A 356 0.60 -15.56 1.38
CA LYS A 356 0.46 -14.31 2.14
C LYS A 356 0.25 -13.12 1.22
N LEU A 357 -0.60 -12.21 1.67
CA LEU A 357 -0.83 -10.93 1.01
C LEU A 357 0.36 -9.99 1.25
N ILE A 358 0.82 -9.30 0.22
CA ILE A 358 1.87 -8.28 0.34
C ILE A 358 1.38 -7.09 1.17
N ASP A 359 2.33 -6.40 1.82
CA ASP A 359 2.09 -5.08 2.40
C ASP A 359 2.57 -4.01 1.41
N LEU A 360 1.65 -3.21 0.87
CA LEU A 360 1.99 -2.15 -0.07
C LEU A 360 2.95 -1.11 0.52
N ARG A 361 3.04 -1.00 1.86
CA ARG A 361 3.98 -0.09 2.53
C ARG A 361 5.43 -0.44 2.24
N ASP A 362 5.73 -1.72 1.99
CA ASP A 362 7.09 -2.18 1.69
C ASP A 362 7.61 -1.63 0.35
N TYR A 363 6.70 -1.21 -0.53
CA TYR A 363 7.01 -0.62 -1.83
C TYR A 363 6.98 0.91 -1.84
N ALA A 364 6.53 1.52 -0.74
CA ALA A 364 6.42 2.97 -0.54
C ALA A 364 5.82 3.77 -1.73
N PRO A 365 4.64 3.38 -2.28
CA PRO A 365 4.02 4.08 -3.38
C PRO A 365 3.55 5.48 -2.96
N ASP A 366 3.74 6.48 -3.83
CA ASP A 366 3.18 7.82 -3.63
C ASP A 366 1.71 7.86 -4.08
N TYR A 367 1.40 7.16 -5.18
CA TYR A 367 0.07 7.05 -5.78
C TYR A 367 -0.31 5.59 -6.02
N VAL A 368 -1.58 5.25 -5.82
CA VAL A 368 -2.11 3.90 -6.09
C VAL A 368 -3.37 3.99 -6.95
N PHE A 369 -3.31 3.45 -8.16
CA PHE A 369 -4.43 3.37 -9.09
C PHE A 369 -5.24 2.09 -8.88
N TYR A 370 -6.56 2.28 -8.76
CA TYR A 370 -7.53 1.19 -8.75
C TYR A 370 -8.21 1.09 -10.10
N GLN A 371 -8.31 -0.12 -10.65
CA GLN A 371 -9.11 -0.36 -11.86
C GLN A 371 -10.60 -0.16 -11.60
N ARG A 372 -11.13 -0.65 -10.48
CA ARG A 372 -12.56 -0.57 -10.14
C ARG A 372 -12.75 0.00 -8.73
N PRO A 373 -13.79 0.82 -8.47
CA PRO A 373 -13.99 1.52 -7.21
C PRO A 373 -14.76 0.66 -6.18
N TYR A 374 -14.59 -0.66 -6.23
CA TYR A 374 -15.39 -1.59 -5.41
C TYR A 374 -14.50 -2.27 -4.38
N ASN A 375 -14.42 -1.74 -3.15
CA ASN A 375 -13.59 -2.34 -2.09
C ASN A 375 -13.97 -3.79 -1.76
N ILE A 376 -15.19 -4.21 -2.10
CA ILE A 376 -15.67 -5.57 -1.86
C ILE A 376 -14.86 -6.64 -2.59
N VAL A 377 -14.23 -6.31 -3.73
CA VAL A 377 -13.38 -7.23 -4.51
C VAL A 377 -11.91 -7.16 -4.10
N PHE A 378 -11.56 -6.41 -3.05
CA PHE A 378 -10.20 -6.28 -2.53
C PHE A 378 -10.09 -6.84 -1.10
N PRO A 379 -8.94 -7.45 -0.76
CA PRO A 379 -8.66 -7.89 0.60
C PRO A 379 -8.41 -6.67 1.50
N PRO A 380 -8.55 -6.81 2.84
CA PRO A 380 -8.44 -5.67 3.76
C PRO A 380 -7.20 -4.79 3.57
N ALA A 381 -6.03 -5.36 3.29
CA ALA A 381 -4.78 -4.59 3.12
C ALA A 381 -4.66 -3.86 1.76
N LEU A 382 -5.55 -4.12 0.81
CA LEU A 382 -5.60 -3.42 -0.48
C LEU A 382 -6.87 -2.58 -0.64
N LYS A 383 -7.74 -2.49 0.37
CA LYS A 383 -8.91 -1.59 0.33
C LYS A 383 -8.44 -0.14 0.39
N SER A 384 -9.14 0.75 -0.32
CA SER A 384 -8.76 2.16 -0.44
C SER A 384 -8.63 2.87 0.92
N GLY A 385 -9.46 2.50 1.92
CA GLY A 385 -9.37 3.06 3.27
C GLY A 385 -8.12 2.67 4.06
N TYR A 386 -7.51 1.52 3.74
CA TYR A 386 -6.21 1.14 4.30
C TYR A 386 -5.07 1.81 3.54
N VAL A 387 -5.10 1.74 2.21
CA VAL A 387 -4.08 2.32 1.32
C VAL A 387 -3.99 3.85 1.48
N GLY A 388 -5.13 4.53 1.62
CA GLY A 388 -5.23 5.97 1.83
C GLY A 388 -4.54 6.49 3.09
N GLN A 389 -4.13 5.60 4.02
CA GLN A 389 -3.38 5.97 5.23
C GLN A 389 -1.90 6.25 4.94
N PHE A 390 -1.36 5.78 3.81
CA PHE A 390 0.07 5.92 3.49
C PHE A 390 0.37 6.26 2.03
N ALA A 391 -0.61 6.18 1.12
CA ALA A 391 -0.46 6.54 -0.28
C ALA A 391 -1.69 7.27 -0.83
N LYS A 392 -1.53 8.07 -1.88
CA LYS A 392 -2.64 8.78 -2.53
C LYS A 392 -3.43 7.84 -3.42
N VAL A 393 -4.66 7.54 -3.01
CA VAL A 393 -5.58 6.71 -3.80
C VAL A 393 -6.07 7.49 -5.03
N CYS A 394 -5.85 6.90 -6.20
CA CYS A 394 -6.16 7.48 -7.50
C CYS A 394 -7.20 6.62 -8.23
N TYR A 395 -8.15 7.28 -8.89
CA TYR A 395 -9.16 6.60 -9.68
C TYR A 395 -9.32 7.23 -11.07
N LEU A 396 -9.10 6.40 -12.08
CA LEU A 396 -9.48 6.63 -13.47
C LEU A 396 -10.62 5.66 -13.79
N PRO A 397 -11.81 6.15 -14.21
CA PRO A 397 -12.99 5.32 -14.46
C PRO A 397 -12.72 4.10 -15.35
N TYR A 398 -13.28 2.95 -14.98
CA TYR A 398 -13.25 1.74 -15.82
C TYR A 398 -14.29 1.76 -16.96
N CYS A 399 -15.29 2.61 -16.84
CA CYS A 399 -16.34 2.78 -17.83
C CYS A 399 -16.83 4.24 -17.84
N THR A 400 -17.48 4.62 -18.94
CA THR A 400 -18.30 5.81 -19.01
C THR A 400 -19.75 5.48 -18.72
N ASN A 401 -20.49 6.53 -18.37
CA ASN A 401 -21.87 6.43 -17.93
C ASN A 401 -22.75 7.13 -18.95
N ASP A 402 -23.90 6.55 -19.24
CA ASP A 402 -24.89 7.09 -20.17
C ASP A 402 -26.09 7.72 -19.46
N VAL A 403 -26.33 7.33 -18.20
CA VAL A 403 -27.52 7.70 -17.44
C VAL A 403 -27.17 8.23 -16.04
N LYS A 404 -27.88 9.28 -15.61
CA LYS A 404 -27.68 9.94 -14.30
C LYS A 404 -27.83 9.01 -13.09
N PRO A 405 -28.71 7.99 -13.07
CA PRO A 405 -28.75 7.03 -11.98
C PRO A 405 -27.43 6.28 -11.78
N PHE A 406 -26.69 5.98 -12.85
CA PHE A 406 -25.39 5.31 -12.72
C PHE A 406 -24.33 6.26 -12.13
N GLU A 407 -24.32 7.51 -12.58
CA GLU A 407 -23.42 8.54 -12.04
C GLU A 407 -23.61 8.68 -10.53
N ARG A 408 -24.87 8.80 -10.08
CA ARG A 408 -25.22 8.83 -8.65
C ARG A 408 -24.71 7.58 -7.91
N ASN A 409 -24.88 6.40 -8.50
CA ASN A 409 -24.40 5.17 -7.87
C ASN A 409 -22.87 5.15 -7.71
N ILE A 410 -22.12 5.65 -8.69
CA ILE A 410 -20.65 5.74 -8.60
C ILE A 410 -20.23 6.79 -7.56
N THR A 411 -20.83 7.99 -7.60
CA THR A 411 -20.47 9.05 -6.65
C THR A 411 -20.80 8.69 -5.21
N SER A 412 -21.81 7.85 -4.97
CA SER A 412 -22.20 7.37 -3.64
C SER A 412 -21.37 6.19 -3.09
N LEU A 413 -20.30 5.76 -3.78
CA LEU A 413 -19.36 4.75 -3.27
C LEU A 413 -18.40 5.36 -2.23
N HIS A 414 -18.95 5.85 -1.12
CA HIS A 414 -18.22 6.55 -0.07
C HIS A 414 -17.10 5.69 0.54
N ASP A 415 -17.32 4.38 0.67
CA ASP A 415 -16.29 3.47 1.18
C ASP A 415 -15.02 3.50 0.33
N PHE A 416 -15.15 3.76 -0.97
CA PHE A 416 -14.03 3.92 -1.88
C PHE A 416 -13.53 5.36 -1.99
N PHE A 417 -14.44 6.32 -2.18
CA PHE A 417 -14.09 7.71 -2.51
C PHE A 417 -13.77 8.59 -1.31
N ASP A 418 -14.23 8.28 -0.10
CA ASP A 418 -13.84 9.00 1.12
C ASP A 418 -12.32 8.98 1.36
N PRO A 419 -11.61 7.85 1.20
CA PRO A 419 -10.14 7.84 1.25
C PRO A 419 -9.47 8.19 -0.09
N ALA A 420 -10.22 8.37 -1.19
CA ALA A 420 -9.63 8.76 -2.47
C ALA A 420 -9.03 10.16 -2.42
N TYR A 421 -7.91 10.36 -3.12
CA TYR A 421 -7.23 11.65 -3.22
C TYR A 421 -7.38 12.27 -4.61
N LEU A 422 -7.28 11.50 -5.69
CA LEU A 422 -7.38 11.97 -7.07
C LEU A 422 -8.46 11.21 -7.84
N TYR A 423 -9.34 11.96 -8.49
CA TYR A 423 -10.30 11.47 -9.46
C TYR A 423 -10.07 12.15 -10.81
N PHE A 424 -9.85 11.34 -11.85
CA PHE A 424 -9.66 11.78 -13.22
C PHE A 424 -10.97 11.67 -13.98
N ALA A 425 -11.71 12.77 -14.03
CA ALA A 425 -13.02 12.83 -14.66
C ALA A 425 -12.90 12.72 -16.19
N GLU A 426 -13.62 11.74 -16.73
CA GLU A 426 -13.68 11.40 -18.14
C GLU A 426 -14.54 12.38 -18.96
N GLY A 427 -15.50 13.04 -18.29
CA GLY A 427 -16.51 13.89 -18.89
C GLY A 427 -16.92 15.02 -17.95
N ARG A 428 -17.63 16.02 -18.49
CA ARG A 428 -18.10 17.20 -17.75
C ARG A 428 -19.23 16.84 -16.79
N SER A 429 -20.12 15.92 -17.15
CA SER A 429 -21.22 15.52 -16.27
C SER A 429 -20.71 14.85 -14.99
N MET A 430 -19.87 13.81 -15.11
CA MET A 430 -19.24 13.17 -13.96
C MET A 430 -18.35 14.13 -13.15
N HIS A 431 -17.64 15.04 -13.81
CA HIS A 431 -16.88 16.09 -13.12
C HIS A 431 -17.81 16.95 -12.25
N ALA A 432 -18.96 17.38 -12.77
CA ALA A 432 -19.96 18.14 -12.01
C ALA A 432 -20.60 17.33 -10.88
N ALA A 433 -20.91 16.05 -11.11
CA ALA A 433 -21.49 15.16 -10.11
C ALA A 433 -20.55 14.98 -8.90
N PHE A 434 -19.25 14.78 -9.13
CA PHE A 434 -18.26 14.73 -8.05
C PHE A 434 -18.09 16.06 -7.32
N PHE A 435 -18.27 17.20 -8.00
CA PHE A 435 -18.30 18.51 -7.33
C PHE A 435 -19.50 18.67 -6.41
N GLN A 436 -20.66 18.16 -6.84
CA GLN A 436 -21.87 18.19 -6.03
C GLN A 436 -21.73 17.33 -4.78
N GLU A 437 -21.17 16.13 -4.91
CA GLU A 437 -21.05 15.18 -3.80
C GLU A 437 -19.86 15.49 -2.86
N TYR A 438 -18.70 15.83 -3.42
CA TYR A 438 -17.45 15.99 -2.66
C TYR A 438 -16.94 17.43 -2.56
N GLY A 439 -17.77 18.42 -2.88
CA GLY A 439 -17.39 19.84 -2.96
C GLY A 439 -16.65 20.39 -1.74
N ALA A 440 -17.03 19.97 -0.53
CA ALA A 440 -16.35 20.38 0.70
C ALA A 440 -14.90 19.88 0.77
N ARG A 441 -14.64 18.63 0.37
CA ARG A 441 -13.29 18.06 0.33
C ARG A 441 -12.44 18.65 -0.79
N ILE A 442 -13.07 18.97 -1.92
CA ILE A 442 -12.42 19.67 -3.03
C ILE A 442 -11.98 21.07 -2.59
N ALA A 443 -12.85 21.82 -1.92
CA ALA A 443 -12.51 23.13 -1.36
C ALA A 443 -11.39 23.06 -0.31
N ALA A 444 -11.36 21.99 0.49
CA ALA A 444 -10.32 21.75 1.49
C ALA A 444 -8.99 21.23 0.88
N GLY A 445 -8.95 20.88 -0.40
CA GLY A 445 -7.78 20.30 -1.07
C GLY A 445 -7.45 18.85 -0.65
N THR A 446 -8.38 18.16 0.03
CA THR A 446 -8.21 16.75 0.46
C THR A 446 -8.77 15.75 -0.55
N PHE A 447 -9.44 16.23 -1.60
CA PHE A 447 -9.86 15.45 -2.76
C PHE A 447 -9.70 16.31 -4.02
N ARG A 448 -9.06 15.80 -5.06
CA ARG A 448 -8.80 16.49 -6.31
C ARG A 448 -9.61 15.84 -7.42
N ASN A 449 -10.64 16.56 -7.89
CA ASN A 449 -11.44 16.20 -9.05
C ASN A 449 -10.90 16.95 -10.27
N VAL A 450 -10.33 16.25 -11.25
CA VAL A 450 -9.62 16.84 -12.39
C VAL A 450 -10.28 16.39 -13.69
N LEU A 451 -10.76 17.35 -14.49
CA LEU A 451 -11.32 17.07 -15.80
C LEU A 451 -10.18 16.80 -16.80
N THR A 452 -9.93 15.54 -17.10
CA THR A 452 -8.85 15.12 -18.01
C THR A 452 -9.36 14.73 -19.39
N GLY A 453 -10.65 14.42 -19.54
CA GLY A 453 -11.08 13.60 -20.65
C GLY A 453 -10.69 12.14 -20.40
N TYR A 454 -10.76 11.29 -21.43
CA TYR A 454 -10.69 9.84 -21.23
C TYR A 454 -9.65 9.19 -22.16
N PRO A 455 -8.57 8.58 -21.63
CA PRO A 455 -7.51 7.97 -22.44
C PRO A 455 -8.00 6.96 -23.48
N VAL A 456 -9.04 6.17 -23.17
CA VAL A 456 -9.58 5.22 -24.16
C VAL A 456 -10.29 5.92 -25.32
N LEU A 457 -10.96 7.05 -25.07
CA LEU A 457 -11.64 7.83 -26.11
C LEU A 457 -10.63 8.60 -26.97
N GLU A 458 -9.52 9.05 -26.39
CA GLU A 458 -8.37 9.55 -27.15
C GLU A 458 -7.90 8.50 -28.17
N ARG A 459 -7.65 7.29 -27.69
CA ARG A 459 -7.18 6.17 -28.52
C ARG A 459 -8.21 5.80 -29.60
N ALA A 460 -9.48 5.65 -29.24
CA ALA A 460 -10.55 5.31 -30.18
C ALA A 460 -10.69 6.34 -31.31
N TYR A 461 -10.53 7.63 -30.99
CA TYR A 461 -10.54 8.69 -31.99
C TYR A 461 -9.34 8.60 -32.96
N MET A 462 -8.15 8.24 -32.47
CA MET A 462 -6.97 8.04 -33.33
C MET A 462 -7.12 6.78 -34.20
N GLU A 463 -7.64 5.69 -33.62
CA GLU A 463 -7.74 4.41 -34.31
C GLU A 463 -8.86 4.33 -35.36
N ARG A 464 -9.78 5.30 -35.41
CA ARG A 464 -10.84 5.34 -36.46
C ARG A 464 -10.27 5.33 -37.89
N ALA A 465 -9.02 5.77 -38.06
CA ALA A 465 -8.31 5.72 -39.34
C ALA A 465 -8.02 4.29 -39.82
N ASN A 466 -8.06 3.30 -38.91
CA ASN A 466 -7.83 1.88 -39.19
C ASN A 466 -9.09 1.13 -39.61
N TYR A 467 -10.18 1.84 -39.92
CA TYR A 467 -11.40 1.23 -40.42
C TYR A 467 -11.14 0.47 -41.72
N VAL A 468 -11.63 -0.77 -41.77
CA VAL A 468 -11.54 -1.63 -42.96
C VAL A 468 -12.95 -1.76 -43.53
N PRO A 469 -13.27 -1.16 -44.69
CA PRO A 469 -14.57 -1.28 -45.32
C PRO A 469 -14.83 -2.72 -45.79
N GLY A 470 -16.11 -3.14 -45.73
CA GLY A 470 -16.57 -4.45 -46.21
C GLY A 470 -17.40 -4.32 -47.47
N GLU A 471 -17.61 -5.43 -48.18
CA GLU A 471 -18.50 -5.50 -49.34
C GLU A 471 -19.99 -5.47 -48.95
N LYS A 472 -20.31 -6.02 -47.77
CA LYS A 472 -21.64 -6.03 -47.16
C LYS A 472 -21.69 -5.08 -45.96
N LEU A 473 -22.89 -4.63 -45.59
CA LEU A 473 -23.09 -3.85 -44.38
C LEU A 473 -22.86 -4.75 -43.14
N ARG A 474 -21.86 -4.44 -42.32
CA ARG A 474 -21.55 -5.22 -41.11
C ARG A 474 -22.18 -4.58 -39.89
N VAL A 475 -23.17 -5.26 -39.33
CA VAL A 475 -23.88 -4.83 -38.12
C VAL A 475 -23.32 -5.56 -36.91
N LEU A 476 -23.01 -4.82 -35.85
CA LEU A 476 -22.66 -5.38 -34.55
C LEU A 476 -23.83 -5.16 -33.58
N TRP A 477 -24.36 -6.24 -33.00
CA TRP A 477 -25.36 -6.16 -31.96
C TRP A 477 -24.77 -6.45 -30.57
N THR A 478 -24.92 -5.51 -29.65
CA THR A 478 -24.37 -5.59 -28.28
C THR A 478 -25.46 -5.51 -27.20
N PRO A 479 -26.15 -6.62 -26.91
CA PRO A 479 -27.18 -6.66 -25.87
C PRO A 479 -26.61 -6.54 -24.44
N ARG A 480 -27.32 -5.79 -23.57
CA ARG A 480 -26.96 -5.59 -22.15
C ARG A 480 -27.26 -6.83 -21.30
N TRP A 481 -26.63 -6.94 -20.13
CA TRP A 481 -26.62 -8.14 -19.30
C TRP A 481 -27.88 -8.46 -18.48
N ARG A 482 -28.74 -7.49 -18.16
CA ARG A 482 -29.99 -7.71 -17.41
C ARG A 482 -31.18 -7.10 -18.12
N TYR A 483 -32.31 -7.81 -18.17
CA TYR A 483 -33.52 -7.28 -18.82
C TYR A 483 -34.28 -6.28 -17.92
N ALA A 484 -34.38 -6.53 -16.62
CA ALA A 484 -35.03 -5.62 -15.66
C ALA A 484 -33.97 -4.89 -14.84
N ASN A 485 -33.43 -3.80 -15.38
CA ASN A 485 -32.42 -3.00 -14.69
C ASN A 485 -32.77 -1.51 -14.77
N PRO A 486 -32.92 -0.79 -13.64
CA PRO A 486 -33.09 0.66 -13.66
C PRO A 486 -31.90 1.40 -14.30
N ILE A 487 -30.77 0.71 -14.50
CA ILE A 487 -29.55 1.20 -15.14
C ILE A 487 -29.35 0.48 -16.49
N GLY A 488 -30.11 0.93 -17.50
CA GLY A 488 -29.89 0.56 -18.89
C GLY A 488 -30.22 -0.90 -19.22
N GLY A 489 -31.42 -1.38 -18.85
CA GLY A 489 -31.89 -2.75 -19.14
C GLY A 489 -31.72 -3.22 -20.60
N SER A 490 -31.84 -4.53 -20.80
CA SER A 490 -31.56 -5.23 -22.05
C SER A 490 -32.82 -5.47 -22.89
N HIS A 491 -32.73 -5.19 -24.19
CA HIS A 491 -33.76 -5.58 -25.17
C HIS A 491 -33.55 -6.98 -25.74
N PHE A 492 -32.57 -7.74 -25.22
CA PHE A 492 -32.27 -9.09 -25.67
C PHE A 492 -33.51 -9.99 -25.71
N PRO A 493 -34.36 -10.09 -24.65
CA PRO A 493 -35.55 -10.93 -24.68
C PRO A 493 -36.51 -10.63 -25.85
N GLN A 494 -36.66 -9.35 -26.19
CA GLN A 494 -37.60 -8.87 -27.20
C GLN A 494 -37.05 -9.03 -28.62
N TYR A 495 -35.72 -8.92 -28.79
CA TYR A 495 -35.09 -8.80 -30.11
C TYR A 495 -34.40 -10.09 -30.58
N LYS A 496 -34.05 -11.00 -29.66
CA LYS A 496 -33.20 -12.18 -29.94
C LYS A 496 -33.65 -13.05 -31.13
N ASP A 497 -34.95 -13.26 -31.31
CA ASP A 497 -35.46 -14.09 -32.41
C ASP A 497 -35.75 -13.24 -33.67
N LYS A 498 -36.12 -11.97 -33.47
CA LYS A 498 -36.42 -11.04 -34.56
C LYS A 498 -35.17 -10.66 -35.37
N ILE A 499 -34.02 -10.50 -34.69
CA ILE A 499 -32.76 -10.19 -35.37
C ILE A 499 -32.24 -11.34 -36.23
N ILE A 500 -32.51 -12.59 -35.83
CA ILE A 500 -32.22 -13.77 -36.64
C ILE A 500 -33.04 -13.75 -37.92
N ALA A 501 -34.36 -13.52 -37.78
CA ALA A 501 -35.26 -13.43 -38.93
C ALA A 501 -34.86 -12.29 -39.88
N TRP A 502 -34.46 -11.14 -39.34
CA TRP A 502 -33.99 -10.01 -40.13
C TRP A 502 -32.71 -10.32 -40.91
N LYS A 503 -31.70 -10.92 -40.28
CA LYS A 503 -30.48 -11.36 -40.97
C LYS A 503 -30.87 -12.31 -42.11
N GLN A 504 -31.67 -13.33 -41.84
CA GLN A 504 -32.05 -14.32 -42.87
C GLN A 504 -32.73 -13.67 -44.08
N ALA A 505 -33.56 -12.64 -43.86
CA ALA A 505 -34.19 -11.89 -44.96
C ALA A 505 -33.23 -11.03 -45.79
N HIS A 506 -32.07 -10.64 -45.23
CA HIS A 506 -31.09 -9.72 -45.85
C HIS A 506 -29.68 -10.34 -45.97
N GLU A 507 -29.59 -11.67 -46.07
CA GLU A 507 -28.31 -12.41 -46.05
C GLU A 507 -27.33 -11.99 -47.17
N ALA A 508 -27.86 -11.58 -48.32
CA ALA A 508 -27.05 -11.10 -49.43
C ALA A 508 -26.45 -9.70 -49.18
N GLU A 509 -27.04 -8.91 -48.31
CA GLU A 509 -26.77 -7.47 -48.17
C GLU A 509 -25.99 -7.13 -46.90
N MET A 510 -26.13 -7.95 -45.85
CA MET A 510 -25.52 -7.68 -44.55
C MET A 510 -24.84 -8.88 -43.89
N GLU A 511 -23.88 -8.56 -43.04
CA GLU A 511 -23.28 -9.46 -42.06
C GLU A 511 -23.69 -9.01 -40.65
N LEU A 512 -23.91 -9.98 -39.77
CA LEU A 512 -24.30 -9.70 -38.39
C LEU A 512 -23.37 -10.42 -37.42
N THR A 513 -22.83 -9.66 -36.48
CA THR A 513 -22.07 -10.17 -35.34
C THR A 513 -22.79 -9.81 -34.05
N VAL A 514 -22.82 -10.71 -33.08
CA VAL A 514 -23.38 -10.48 -31.75
C VAL A 514 -22.25 -10.53 -30.73
N ARG A 515 -22.05 -9.41 -30.02
CA ARG A 515 -21.11 -9.30 -28.88
C ARG A 515 -21.92 -9.02 -27.61
N PRO A 516 -22.43 -10.07 -26.93
CA PRO A 516 -23.20 -9.89 -25.71
C PRO A 516 -22.31 -9.36 -24.58
N HIS A 517 -22.88 -8.62 -23.63
CA HIS A 517 -22.17 -8.30 -22.40
C HIS A 517 -21.66 -9.59 -21.72
N PRO A 518 -20.44 -9.64 -21.13
CA PRO A 518 -19.88 -10.86 -20.56
C PRO A 518 -20.79 -11.57 -19.55
N LEU A 519 -21.56 -10.77 -18.80
CA LEU A 519 -22.51 -11.25 -17.80
C LEU A 519 -23.92 -11.59 -18.34
N LEU A 520 -24.21 -11.39 -19.64
CA LEU A 520 -25.56 -11.60 -20.21
C LEU A 520 -26.06 -13.01 -19.93
N TRP A 521 -25.33 -14.02 -20.42
CA TRP A 521 -25.80 -15.40 -20.37
C TRP A 521 -26.04 -15.87 -18.93
N GLN A 522 -25.12 -15.56 -18.03
CA GLN A 522 -25.23 -15.96 -16.63
C GLN A 522 -26.42 -15.27 -15.94
N ASN A 523 -26.67 -13.99 -16.22
CA ASN A 523 -27.82 -13.31 -15.63
C ASN A 523 -29.15 -13.77 -16.22
N MET A 524 -29.22 -14.04 -17.52
CA MET A 524 -30.43 -14.62 -18.13
C MET A 524 -30.77 -15.98 -17.50
N ILE A 525 -29.76 -16.76 -17.10
CA ILE A 525 -29.95 -18.00 -16.36
C ILE A 525 -30.36 -17.75 -14.91
N ASN A 526 -29.65 -16.87 -14.20
CA ASN A 526 -29.92 -16.57 -12.80
C ASN A 526 -31.32 -15.94 -12.58
N GLU A 527 -31.79 -15.15 -13.54
CA GLU A 527 -33.11 -14.51 -13.52
C GLU A 527 -34.22 -15.44 -14.05
N GLY A 528 -33.88 -16.67 -14.45
CA GLY A 528 -34.85 -17.68 -14.90
C GLY A 528 -35.40 -17.47 -16.31
N PHE A 529 -34.88 -16.51 -17.08
CA PHE A 529 -35.31 -16.25 -18.45
C PHE A 529 -34.83 -17.34 -19.42
N MET A 530 -33.64 -17.89 -19.19
CA MET A 530 -33.06 -19.00 -19.97
C MET A 530 -32.54 -20.10 -19.03
N THR A 531 -32.38 -21.31 -19.57
CA THR A 531 -31.61 -22.38 -18.92
C THR A 531 -30.26 -22.49 -19.63
N ARG A 532 -29.32 -23.27 -19.06
CA ARG A 532 -28.06 -23.60 -19.76
C ARG A 532 -28.35 -24.22 -21.13
N GLU A 533 -29.33 -25.12 -21.19
CA GLU A 533 -29.75 -25.80 -22.42
C GLU A 533 -30.33 -24.83 -23.45
N THR A 534 -31.26 -23.95 -23.05
CA THR A 534 -31.85 -22.99 -24.00
C THR A 534 -30.86 -21.90 -24.42
N THR A 535 -29.85 -21.59 -23.59
CA THR A 535 -28.75 -20.69 -23.93
C THR A 535 -27.87 -21.27 -25.03
N GLU A 536 -27.41 -22.50 -24.87
CA GLU A 536 -26.60 -23.17 -25.90
C GLU A 536 -27.40 -23.42 -27.19
N ALA A 537 -28.69 -23.78 -27.07
CA ALA A 537 -29.56 -23.89 -28.23
C ALA A 537 -29.72 -22.56 -28.99
N TYR A 538 -29.75 -21.43 -28.28
CA TYR A 538 -29.83 -20.11 -28.91
C TYR A 538 -28.50 -19.72 -29.58
N LYS A 539 -27.35 -19.98 -28.95
CA LYS A 539 -26.02 -19.78 -29.58
C LYS A 539 -25.88 -20.60 -30.86
N GLU A 540 -26.40 -21.81 -30.87
CA GLU A 540 -26.40 -22.66 -32.06
C GLU A 540 -27.34 -22.13 -33.15
N LYS A 541 -28.52 -21.60 -32.78
CA LYS A 541 -29.39 -20.89 -33.73
C LYS A 541 -28.71 -19.70 -34.40
N LEU A 542 -27.89 -18.94 -33.66
CA LEU A 542 -27.10 -17.84 -34.24
C LEU A 542 -26.11 -18.39 -35.28
N ARG A 543 -25.36 -19.45 -34.95
CA ARG A 543 -24.42 -20.07 -35.90
C ARG A 543 -25.10 -20.56 -37.17
N GLN A 544 -26.24 -21.23 -37.03
CA GLN A 544 -27.03 -21.74 -38.17
C GLN A 544 -27.57 -20.64 -39.07
N ALA A 545 -27.83 -19.44 -38.52
CA ALA A 545 -28.25 -18.27 -39.29
C ALA A 545 -27.07 -17.50 -39.93
N GLY A 546 -25.84 -17.98 -39.78
CA GLY A 546 -24.64 -17.29 -40.25
C GLY A 546 -24.31 -16.03 -39.44
N ILE A 547 -24.69 -16.01 -38.16
CA ILE A 547 -24.44 -14.89 -37.24
C ILE A 547 -23.23 -15.24 -36.37
N ALA A 548 -22.20 -14.42 -36.43
CA ALA A 548 -20.99 -14.64 -35.63
C ALA A 548 -21.23 -14.24 -34.17
N LEU A 549 -20.68 -15.02 -33.24
CA LEU A 549 -20.52 -14.60 -31.84
C LEU A 549 -19.10 -14.06 -31.68
N ASP A 550 -19.01 -12.81 -31.26
CA ASP A 550 -17.72 -12.16 -31.08
C ASP A 550 -16.96 -12.77 -29.89
N ALA A 551 -15.76 -13.27 -30.18
CA ALA A 551 -14.85 -13.87 -29.21
C ALA A 551 -13.58 -13.02 -28.98
N ASN A 552 -13.48 -11.84 -29.61
CA ASN A 552 -12.32 -10.97 -29.46
C ASN A 552 -12.21 -10.45 -28.03
N ALA A 553 -11.00 -10.51 -27.47
CA ALA A 553 -10.74 -10.00 -26.12
C ALA A 553 -11.02 -8.48 -26.03
N LEU A 554 -10.62 -7.73 -27.06
CA LEU A 554 -10.80 -6.29 -27.15
C LEU A 554 -11.95 -5.94 -28.10
N VAL A 555 -12.70 -4.88 -27.78
CA VAL A 555 -13.86 -4.45 -28.59
C VAL A 555 -13.43 -3.67 -29.83
N GLU A 556 -12.25 -3.04 -29.76
CA GLU A 556 -11.66 -2.23 -30.81
C GLU A 556 -11.40 -3.04 -32.10
N ASP A 557 -10.99 -4.30 -31.95
CA ASP A 557 -10.75 -5.19 -33.08
C ASP A 557 -12.03 -5.43 -33.88
N THR A 558 -13.15 -5.66 -33.17
CA THR A 558 -14.47 -5.81 -33.79
C THR A 558 -14.94 -4.49 -34.41
N PHE A 559 -14.66 -3.35 -33.75
CA PHE A 559 -15.04 -2.04 -34.25
C PHE A 559 -14.32 -1.65 -35.55
N ARG A 560 -13.12 -2.16 -35.84
CA ARG A 560 -12.42 -1.89 -37.12
C ARG A 560 -13.22 -2.34 -38.34
N THR A 561 -14.07 -3.34 -38.17
CA THR A 561 -14.88 -3.94 -39.23
C THR A 561 -16.39 -3.72 -39.04
N THR A 562 -16.84 -2.97 -38.04
CA THR A 562 -18.28 -2.71 -37.84
C THR A 562 -18.72 -1.46 -38.60
N ASP A 563 -19.78 -1.53 -39.41
CA ASP A 563 -20.34 -0.38 -40.12
C ASP A 563 -21.49 0.27 -39.34
N VAL A 564 -22.27 -0.54 -38.61
CA VAL A 564 -23.40 -0.08 -37.79
C VAL A 564 -23.37 -0.75 -36.44
N LEU A 565 -23.48 0.02 -35.36
CA LEU A 565 -23.65 -0.51 -34.01
C LEU A 565 -25.13 -0.48 -33.62
N LEU A 566 -25.73 -1.66 -33.39
CA LEU A 566 -27.02 -1.81 -32.74
C LEU A 566 -26.79 -2.13 -31.26
N THR A 567 -27.26 -1.29 -30.35
CA THR A 567 -26.87 -1.43 -28.94
C THR A 567 -27.92 -0.93 -27.96
N ASP A 568 -27.97 -1.61 -26.82
CA ASP A 568 -28.54 -1.06 -25.59
C ASP A 568 -27.55 -0.03 -24.97
N SER A 569 -27.89 0.49 -23.78
CA SER A 569 -26.97 1.21 -22.89
C SER A 569 -25.64 0.48 -22.74
N SER A 570 -24.49 1.12 -22.99
CA SER A 570 -23.18 0.48 -22.83
C SER A 570 -22.04 1.49 -22.81
N SER A 571 -20.96 1.15 -22.09
CA SER A 571 -19.71 1.92 -22.02
C SER A 571 -18.85 1.79 -23.29
N ILE A 572 -19.38 1.14 -24.33
CA ILE A 572 -18.73 1.03 -25.64
C ILE A 572 -19.35 1.99 -26.67
N VAL A 573 -20.47 2.63 -26.32
CA VAL A 573 -21.26 3.47 -27.24
C VAL A 573 -20.48 4.72 -27.62
N ASP A 574 -19.89 5.39 -26.64
CA ASP A 574 -19.00 6.53 -26.80
C ASP A 574 -17.70 6.19 -27.53
N VAL A 575 -17.14 5.01 -27.26
CA VAL A 575 -15.97 4.48 -27.99
C VAL A 575 -16.31 4.34 -29.48
N PHE A 576 -17.45 3.72 -29.82
CA PHE A 576 -17.87 3.56 -31.20
C PHE A 576 -18.31 4.88 -31.84
N PHE A 577 -18.94 5.78 -31.07
CA PHE A 577 -19.42 7.08 -31.57
C PHE A 577 -18.30 7.88 -32.22
N LEU A 578 -17.07 7.82 -31.68
CA LEU A 578 -15.89 8.49 -32.23
C LEU A 578 -15.48 8.01 -33.64
N SER A 579 -15.98 6.85 -34.08
CA SER A 579 -15.80 6.39 -35.46
C SER A 579 -16.67 7.16 -36.47
N ALA A 580 -17.59 8.02 -36.01
CA ALA A 580 -18.57 8.74 -36.81
C ALA A 580 -19.52 7.87 -37.64
N ARG A 581 -19.55 6.56 -37.37
CA ARG A 581 -20.44 5.60 -38.02
C ARG A 581 -21.81 5.50 -37.34
N PRO A 582 -22.85 5.04 -38.05
CA PRO A 582 -24.20 4.90 -37.52
C PRO A 582 -24.31 4.05 -36.25
N ILE A 583 -25.08 4.56 -35.28
CA ILE A 583 -25.49 3.83 -34.09
C ILE A 583 -27.01 3.80 -34.06
N ILE A 584 -27.58 2.60 -33.94
CA ILE A 584 -28.97 2.38 -33.59
C ILE A 584 -29.00 2.09 -32.09
N TYR A 585 -29.48 3.07 -31.32
CA TYR A 585 -29.50 3.00 -29.87
C TYR A 585 -30.89 2.64 -29.36
N CYS A 586 -30.96 1.66 -28.46
CA CYS A 586 -32.19 1.17 -27.86
C CYS A 586 -32.31 1.63 -26.39
N PRO A 587 -33.00 2.76 -26.11
CA PRO A 587 -33.05 3.33 -24.77
C PRO A 587 -33.99 2.54 -23.86
N TYR A 588 -33.53 2.29 -22.63
CA TYR A 588 -34.37 1.77 -21.55
C TYR A 588 -34.92 2.89 -20.64
N THR A 589 -34.21 4.02 -20.57
CA THR A 589 -34.58 5.20 -19.78
C THR A 589 -34.24 6.47 -20.57
N ASP A 590 -34.94 7.56 -20.27
CA ASP A 590 -34.70 8.89 -20.82
C ASP A 590 -33.86 9.78 -19.87
N ASP A 591 -33.49 9.28 -18.68
CA ASP A 591 -32.65 10.01 -17.69
C ASP A 591 -31.15 9.95 -18.06
N LEU A 592 -30.82 10.44 -19.25
CA LEU A 592 -29.47 10.48 -19.80
C LEU A 592 -28.64 11.61 -19.19
N ASN A 593 -27.33 11.42 -19.15
CA ASN A 593 -26.42 12.51 -18.83
C ASN A 593 -26.24 13.48 -20.01
N GLU A 594 -25.60 14.61 -19.73
CA GLU A 594 -25.47 15.72 -20.66
C GLU A 594 -24.71 15.35 -21.94
N GLU A 595 -23.65 14.54 -21.85
CA GLU A 595 -22.90 14.05 -23.01
C GLU A 595 -23.76 13.15 -23.90
N TYR A 596 -24.48 12.18 -23.30
CA TYR A 596 -25.34 11.27 -24.07
C TYR A 596 -26.56 11.98 -24.66
N GLN A 597 -27.09 13.00 -24.00
CA GLN A 597 -28.15 13.85 -24.59
C GLN A 597 -27.69 14.50 -25.90
N GLN A 598 -26.44 14.95 -25.97
CA GLN A 598 -25.88 15.50 -27.21
C GLN A 598 -25.66 14.41 -28.25
N MET A 599 -25.05 13.29 -27.86
CA MET A 599 -24.78 12.16 -28.76
C MET A 599 -26.07 11.58 -29.35
N PHE A 600 -27.16 11.51 -28.57
CA PHE A 600 -28.47 11.03 -29.00
C PHE A 600 -29.00 11.76 -30.23
N THR A 601 -28.70 13.05 -30.37
CA THR A 601 -29.12 13.84 -31.55
C THR A 601 -28.46 13.38 -32.86
N ALA A 602 -27.36 12.63 -32.76
CA ALA A 602 -26.63 12.03 -33.86
C ALA A 602 -26.72 10.49 -33.89
N MET A 603 -27.70 9.90 -33.19
CA MET A 603 -27.97 8.46 -33.20
C MET A 603 -29.38 8.18 -33.72
N TYR A 604 -29.61 6.97 -34.20
CA TYR A 604 -30.94 6.48 -34.52
C TYR A 604 -31.55 5.86 -33.27
N ILE A 605 -32.51 6.56 -32.66
CA ILE A 605 -33.13 6.10 -31.41
C ILE A 605 -34.30 5.17 -31.75
N ALA A 606 -34.20 3.91 -31.33
CA ALA A 606 -35.19 2.86 -31.58
C ALA A 606 -35.79 2.33 -30.27
N ARG A 607 -37.06 2.66 -30.01
CA ARG A 607 -37.83 2.22 -28.83
C ARG A 607 -38.61 0.92 -29.09
N SER A 608 -38.60 0.43 -30.32
CA SER A 608 -39.20 -0.84 -30.70
C SER A 608 -38.40 -1.53 -31.79
N TRP A 609 -38.68 -2.81 -32.01
CA TRP A 609 -38.02 -3.56 -33.08
C TRP A 609 -38.37 -3.01 -34.47
N GLU A 610 -39.60 -2.56 -34.66
CA GLU A 610 -40.08 -2.01 -35.93
C GLU A 610 -39.32 -0.72 -36.30
N GLU A 611 -38.88 0.05 -35.29
CA GLU A 611 -37.97 1.17 -35.51
C GLU A 611 -36.55 0.72 -35.85
N VAL A 612 -36.04 -0.35 -35.21
CA VAL A 612 -34.75 -0.96 -35.57
C VAL A 612 -34.75 -1.39 -37.04
N GLU A 613 -35.78 -2.10 -37.49
CA GLU A 613 -35.93 -2.53 -38.90
C GLU A 613 -35.93 -1.34 -39.85
N ARG A 614 -36.68 -0.28 -39.51
CA ARG A 614 -36.75 0.94 -40.31
C ARG A 614 -35.38 1.60 -40.46
N TYR A 615 -34.59 1.68 -39.39
CA TYR A 615 -33.25 2.28 -39.45
C TYR A 615 -32.23 1.38 -40.14
N LEU A 616 -32.30 0.05 -39.93
CA LEU A 616 -31.46 -0.89 -40.67
C LEU A 616 -31.75 -0.83 -42.17
N ALA A 617 -33.01 -0.81 -42.58
CA ALA A 617 -33.39 -0.66 -43.99
C ALA A 617 -32.88 0.66 -44.61
N LEU A 618 -32.96 1.77 -43.88
CA LEU A 618 -32.42 3.06 -44.31
C LEU A 618 -30.90 2.99 -44.52
N LEU A 619 -30.16 2.37 -43.59
CA LEU A 619 -28.71 2.26 -43.70
C LEU A 619 -28.29 1.26 -44.79
N LEU A 620 -29.07 0.20 -45.03
CA LEU A 620 -28.88 -0.75 -46.12
C LEU A 620 -29.07 -0.11 -47.49
N SER A 621 -29.97 0.88 -47.63
CA SER A 621 -30.12 1.64 -48.88
C SER A 621 -28.94 2.58 -49.18
N GLY A 622 -28.00 2.72 -48.24
CA GLY A 622 -26.86 3.63 -48.32
C GLY A 622 -27.18 5.06 -47.84
N GLU A 623 -28.38 5.30 -47.32
CA GLU A 623 -28.79 6.60 -46.80
C GLU A 623 -28.39 6.79 -45.33
N ASP A 624 -27.65 7.87 -45.05
CA ASP A 624 -27.33 8.28 -43.68
C ASP A 624 -27.55 9.80 -43.50
N PRO A 625 -28.81 10.23 -43.27
CA PRO A 625 -29.13 11.64 -43.07
C PRO A 625 -28.43 12.28 -41.86
N LEU A 626 -28.03 11.48 -40.87
CA LEU A 626 -27.37 11.97 -39.66
C LEU A 626 -25.85 12.10 -39.81
N ARG A 627 -25.26 11.61 -40.91
CA ARG A 627 -23.80 11.56 -41.11
C ARG A 627 -23.10 12.89 -40.83
N LYS A 628 -23.52 13.97 -41.49
CA LYS A 628 -22.86 15.29 -41.34
C LYS A 628 -22.96 15.83 -39.91
N HIS A 629 -24.12 15.64 -39.28
CA HIS A 629 -24.35 16.06 -37.89
C HIS A 629 -23.48 15.24 -36.92
N ARG A 630 -23.42 13.92 -37.14
CA ARG A 630 -22.57 12.99 -36.38
C ARG A 630 -21.08 13.31 -36.54
N GLU A 631 -20.59 13.56 -37.75
CA GLU A 631 -19.21 13.97 -38.01
C GLU A 631 -18.85 15.28 -37.27
N ALA A 632 -19.75 16.27 -37.29
CA ALA A 632 -19.56 17.53 -36.58
C ALA A 632 -19.51 17.34 -35.05
N LEU A 633 -20.45 16.56 -34.48
CA LEU A 633 -20.46 16.26 -33.05
C LEU A 633 -19.27 15.44 -32.60
N VAL A 634 -18.83 14.44 -33.38
CA VAL A 634 -17.60 13.68 -33.09
C VAL A 634 -16.38 14.60 -33.07
N SER A 635 -16.29 15.55 -34.01
CA SER A 635 -15.21 16.53 -34.02
C SER A 635 -15.21 17.42 -32.78
N GLU A 636 -16.38 17.78 -32.23
CA GLU A 636 -16.48 18.57 -31.00
C GLU A 636 -16.19 17.72 -29.76
N PHE A 637 -16.86 16.57 -29.64
CA PHE A 637 -16.76 15.63 -28.53
C PHE A 637 -15.30 15.17 -28.30
N SER A 638 -14.58 14.86 -29.38
CA SER A 638 -13.18 14.43 -29.31
C SER A 638 -12.22 15.45 -28.69
N LYS A 639 -12.52 16.76 -28.72
CA LYS A 639 -11.62 17.82 -28.21
C LYS A 639 -11.30 17.65 -26.73
N LEU A 640 -12.25 17.16 -25.94
CA LEU A 640 -12.04 16.90 -24.51
C LEU A 640 -11.09 15.73 -24.27
N HIS A 641 -11.07 14.75 -25.19
CA HIS A 641 -10.33 13.50 -24.98
C HIS A 641 -8.93 13.53 -25.63
N ILE A 642 -8.70 14.32 -26.68
CA ILE A 642 -7.35 14.50 -27.24
C ILE A 642 -6.40 15.04 -26.17
N GLY A 643 -5.29 14.36 -25.93
CA GLY A 643 -4.31 14.64 -24.87
C GLY A 643 -4.73 14.18 -23.47
N ALA A 644 -5.76 13.35 -23.31
CA ALA A 644 -6.26 12.93 -22.01
C ALA A 644 -5.22 12.15 -21.21
N THR A 645 -4.50 11.24 -21.88
CA THR A 645 -3.41 10.47 -21.26
C THR A 645 -2.35 11.42 -20.68
N GLN A 646 -1.96 12.42 -21.47
CA GLN A 646 -0.93 13.36 -21.07
C GLN A 646 -1.36 14.25 -19.91
N ARG A 647 -2.63 14.70 -19.89
CA ARG A 647 -3.17 15.48 -18.76
C ARG A 647 -3.17 14.69 -17.45
N VAL A 648 -3.44 13.39 -17.47
CA VAL A 648 -3.34 12.53 -16.28
C VAL A 648 -1.89 12.50 -15.77
N VAL A 649 -0.94 12.25 -16.68
CA VAL A 649 0.51 12.18 -16.35
C VAL A 649 1.04 13.52 -15.82
N GLU A 650 0.68 14.63 -16.46
CA GLU A 650 1.07 15.98 -16.03
C GLU A 650 0.47 16.32 -14.67
N THR A 651 -0.78 15.94 -14.40
CA THR A 651 -1.40 16.13 -13.09
C THR A 651 -0.61 15.41 -11.99
N LEU A 652 -0.20 14.16 -12.22
CA LEU A 652 0.62 13.39 -11.29
C LEU A 652 2.02 14.01 -11.12
N ARG A 653 2.63 14.47 -12.21
CA ARG A 653 3.94 15.12 -12.17
C ARG A 653 3.89 16.39 -11.34
N GLU A 654 2.95 17.28 -11.61
CA GLU A 654 2.83 18.54 -10.89
C GLU A 654 2.56 18.31 -9.40
N ASP A 655 1.69 17.35 -9.08
CA ASP A 655 1.36 17.02 -7.70
C ASP A 655 2.54 16.36 -6.96
N GLY A 656 3.22 15.42 -7.62
CA GLY A 656 4.38 14.72 -7.08
C GLY A 656 5.59 15.62 -6.93
N MET A 657 5.87 16.51 -7.88
CA MET A 657 6.98 17.47 -7.79
C MET A 657 6.72 18.49 -6.69
N LYS A 658 5.49 18.99 -6.52
CA LYS A 658 5.15 19.86 -5.37
C LYS A 658 5.32 19.15 -4.04
N GLN A 659 5.03 17.85 -3.99
CA GLN A 659 5.29 17.04 -2.80
C GLN A 659 6.80 16.95 -2.54
N ILE A 660 7.59 16.58 -3.55
CA ILE A 660 9.06 16.50 -3.44
C ILE A 660 9.67 17.86 -3.04
N GLU A 661 9.19 18.98 -3.59
CA GLU A 661 9.64 20.33 -3.26
C GLU A 661 9.27 20.76 -1.83
N LYS A 662 8.03 20.48 -1.38
CA LYS A 662 7.63 20.71 0.02
C LYS A 662 8.46 19.86 0.99
N GLU A 663 8.80 18.64 0.59
CA GLU A 663 9.66 17.75 1.34
C GLU A 663 11.10 18.24 1.36
N GLY A 664 11.61 18.82 0.26
CA GLY A 664 12.94 19.42 0.17
C GLY A 664 13.09 20.77 0.90
N ASN A 665 12.04 21.60 0.95
CA ASN A 665 12.08 22.88 1.66
C ASN A 665 11.94 22.72 3.19
N ARG A 666 11.20 21.71 3.67
CA ARG A 666 11.15 21.37 5.11
C ARG A 666 12.46 20.81 5.68
N VAL A 667 13.44 20.52 4.82
CA VAL A 667 14.80 20.07 5.19
C VAL A 667 15.78 21.26 5.27
N ARG A 668 15.40 22.45 4.77
CA ARG A 668 16.26 23.65 4.73
C ARG A 668 15.94 24.70 5.79
N ASP A 669 14.77 24.64 6.40
CA ASP A 669 14.35 25.46 7.56
C ASP A 669 14.39 24.61 8.83
#